data_AF-A0A5C6FQN2-F1
#
_entry.id   AF-A0A5C6FQN2-F1
#
_cell.length_a   1.000
_cell.length_b   1.000
_cell.length_c   1.000
_cell.angle_alpha   90.00
_cell.angle_beta   90.00
_cell.angle_gamma   90.00
#
_symmetry.space_group_name_H-M   'P 1'
#
loop_
_entity.id
_entity.type
_entity.pdbx_description
1 polymer ?
#
loop_
_entity_poly.entity_id
_entity_poly.type
_entity_poly.pdbx_seq_one_letter_code
_entity_poly.pdbx_strand_id
1 'polypeptide(L)'
;MNLKSAFGRKILYLGVLVVMLVPLFLLGQPATGKGDRAGQLAEMRERFNIAESDLGEISPASETMKLASLGMRGVASTLLWNKAHDFSVRHEWDRLKATLNNIALLQPHFDRVWEFQAWNLAYNVSSEFDDYRQRYNMVGEGTDYLTRGVKQNRHASRLVWYTGWFYGQKLGMSDERKQFRELFADDEVWHEELLGEGIAVDSPEARGPMGKPDNWLVGRLWLNRGYDLVDSGVKIRRQTPINFYETGPKWRFKHAEAIEKEGVLDERAQNAWELASEDWGVLGNRSIPVTAPFTIKLDRIDELKRQRDEKDEQFIELVGDTTQTVRDELISKLSETERELLNRPLSEMTGDEFNLRRGAEFKTKPARADVARRTDPDVRLRAIRLAGEIDDLEARINKTEGYRKQINYQYWKTLAIAEQEERTVRARRLVYEAEKANADAELDKAIELYEESFAIWADIFDDYPILIIDDTAEDLRDSIRRYAIAIDSQEFDEDFPLKTFVEMMDEDGYMDPDLYEKVRETQAAKLEERQKEKEAEEKRLAEEAAKLEAAEKAKQQEEAESEESDSGSESESSGSEQMNQDEASEEPESEAAESDEPESSVEETDETGESSDSSDAETAPEESSTADESDAADESSN
;
A
#
# COMPACT_ATOMS: atom_id res chain seq x y z
N MET A 1 38.72 66.99 -8.84
CA MET A 1 38.72 65.51 -8.64
C MET A 1 39.59 64.87 -9.71
N ASN A 2 40.64 64.16 -9.32
CA ASN A 2 41.69 63.72 -10.25
C ASN A 2 41.25 62.44 -11.00
N LEU A 3 40.82 62.57 -12.25
CA LEU A 3 40.34 61.46 -13.11
C LEU A 3 41.34 60.31 -13.21
N LYS A 4 42.65 60.60 -13.15
CA LYS A 4 43.73 59.60 -13.12
C LYS A 4 43.69 58.70 -11.87
N SER A 5 43.32 59.22 -10.70
CA SER A 5 43.23 58.41 -9.48
C SER A 5 41.93 57.59 -9.42
N ALA A 6 40.86 58.06 -10.06
CA ALA A 6 39.62 57.30 -10.20
C ALA A 6 39.81 56.12 -11.18
N PHE A 7 40.50 56.34 -12.30
CA PHE A 7 40.82 55.29 -13.27
C PHE A 7 41.76 54.23 -12.69
N GLY A 8 42.83 54.64 -12.00
CA GLY A 8 43.74 53.69 -11.32
C GLY A 8 43.04 52.84 -10.26
N ARG A 9 42.10 53.42 -9.49
CA ARG A 9 41.28 52.66 -8.53
C ARG A 9 40.34 51.66 -9.21
N LYS A 10 39.70 52.03 -10.33
CA LYS A 10 38.85 51.12 -11.10
C LYS A 10 39.63 49.93 -11.67
N ILE A 11 40.84 50.15 -12.20
CA ILE A 11 41.72 49.07 -12.66
C ILE A 11 42.15 48.18 -11.50
N LEU A 12 42.50 48.77 -10.35
CA LEU A 12 42.84 48.01 -9.16
C LEU A 12 41.65 47.15 -8.69
N TYR A 13 40.44 47.71 -8.64
CA TYR A 13 39.23 46.95 -8.29
C TYR A 13 38.93 45.84 -9.29
N LEU A 14 39.09 46.09 -10.59
CA LEU A 14 38.95 45.06 -11.63
C LEU A 14 39.99 43.94 -11.44
N GLY A 15 41.24 44.30 -11.16
CA GLY A 15 42.32 43.34 -10.90
C GLY A 15 42.03 42.49 -9.66
N VAL A 16 41.57 43.10 -8.56
CA VAL A 16 41.16 42.38 -7.35
C VAL A 16 39.96 41.47 -7.63
N LEU A 17 38.98 41.91 -8.43
CA LEU A 17 37.79 41.12 -8.78
C LEU A 17 38.19 39.89 -9.61
N VAL A 18 39.06 40.05 -10.61
CA VAL A 18 39.59 38.93 -11.41
C VAL A 18 40.39 37.96 -10.53
N VAL A 19 41.23 38.47 -9.61
CA VAL A 19 41.99 37.63 -8.68
C VAL A 19 41.07 36.87 -7.73
N MET A 20 39.96 37.47 -7.27
CA MET A 20 38.97 36.77 -6.43
C MET A 20 38.12 35.76 -7.21
N LEU A 21 37.88 35.98 -8.51
CA LEU A 21 37.15 35.04 -9.35
C LEU A 21 37.92 33.74 -9.61
N VAL A 22 39.26 33.77 -9.64
CA VAL A 22 40.07 32.57 -9.90
C VAL A 22 39.89 31.47 -8.85
N PRO A 23 39.99 31.73 -7.51
CA PRO A 23 39.66 30.75 -6.49
C PRO A 23 38.20 30.28 -6.54
N LEU A 24 37.25 31.18 -6.78
CA LEU A 24 35.83 30.83 -6.89
C LEU A 24 35.56 29.89 -8.08
N PHE A 25 36.21 30.14 -9.20
CA PHE A 25 36.15 29.30 -10.39
C PHE A 25 36.77 27.92 -10.11
N LEU A 26 37.98 27.86 -9.54
CA LEU A 26 38.65 26.59 -9.20
C LEU A 26 37.88 25.76 -8.16
N LEU A 27 37.20 26.41 -7.22
CA LEU A 27 36.38 25.71 -6.23
C LEU A 27 35.03 25.24 -6.81
N GLY A 28 34.45 25.97 -7.75
CA GLY A 28 33.09 25.76 -8.27
C GLY A 28 33.00 25.13 -9.67
N GLN A 29 34.11 24.82 -10.33
CA GLN A 29 34.11 24.23 -11.68
C GLN A 29 33.43 22.84 -11.66
N PRO A 30 32.40 22.60 -12.49
CA PRO A 30 31.71 21.32 -12.56
C PRO A 30 32.58 20.23 -13.17
N ALA A 31 32.26 18.96 -12.90
CA ALA A 31 32.91 17.83 -13.56
C ALA A 31 32.49 17.79 -15.02
N THR A 32 33.40 18.13 -15.94
CA THR A 32 33.17 17.86 -17.37
C THR A 32 33.57 16.42 -17.63
N GLY A 33 32.60 15.55 -17.93
CA GLY A 33 32.83 14.12 -18.11
C GLY A 33 34.08 13.76 -18.93
N LYS A 34 34.76 12.68 -18.51
CA LYS A 34 36.12 12.20 -18.85
C LYS A 34 37.27 12.83 -18.05
N GLY A 35 37.35 12.46 -16.77
CA GLY A 35 38.62 12.38 -16.04
C GLY A 35 39.17 13.68 -15.44
N ASP A 36 38.49 14.81 -15.59
CA ASP A 36 38.86 16.05 -14.92
C ASP A 36 38.35 16.10 -13.48
N ARG A 37 39.20 16.58 -12.56
CA ARG A 37 38.84 16.76 -11.15
C ARG A 37 37.90 17.94 -11.00
N ALA A 38 36.67 17.69 -10.57
CA ALA A 38 35.72 18.71 -10.15
C ALA A 38 36.31 19.58 -9.02
N GLY A 39 35.90 20.84 -8.95
CA GLY A 39 36.24 21.69 -7.80
C GLY A 39 35.66 21.12 -6.50
N GLN A 40 36.30 21.36 -5.35
CA GLN A 40 35.84 20.81 -4.06
C GLN A 40 34.38 21.15 -3.73
N LEU A 41 33.88 22.33 -4.13
CA LEU A 41 32.47 22.68 -3.91
C LEU A 41 31.55 21.91 -4.86
N ALA A 42 31.97 21.61 -6.08
CA ALA A 42 31.20 20.79 -7.01
C ALA A 42 31.12 19.34 -6.51
N GLU A 43 32.25 18.78 -6.04
CA GLU A 43 32.28 17.44 -5.43
C GLU A 43 31.45 17.39 -4.14
N MET A 44 31.50 18.42 -3.30
CA MET A 44 30.63 18.51 -2.12
C MET A 44 29.15 18.68 -2.49
N ARG A 45 28.83 19.44 -3.54
CA ARG A 45 27.44 19.60 -4.03
C ARG A 45 26.88 18.28 -4.55
N GLU A 46 27.68 17.50 -5.26
CA GLU A 46 27.33 16.15 -5.70
C GLU A 46 27.17 15.21 -4.50
N ARG A 47 28.18 15.13 -3.63
CA ARG A 47 28.19 14.25 -2.46
C ARG A 47 27.05 14.52 -1.48
N PHE A 48 26.72 15.79 -1.25
CA PHE A 48 25.65 16.20 -0.34
C PHE A 48 24.34 16.49 -1.06
N ASN A 49 24.27 16.29 -2.38
CA ASN A 49 23.11 16.54 -3.22
C ASN A 49 22.51 17.95 -3.03
N ILE A 50 23.39 18.96 -2.96
CA ILE A 50 23.02 20.37 -2.68
C ILE A 50 22.75 21.13 -3.99
N ALA A 51 23.30 20.69 -5.12
CA ALA A 51 23.06 21.27 -6.44
C ALA A 51 23.40 20.26 -7.56
N GLU A 52 22.72 20.41 -8.70
CA GLU A 52 23.00 19.71 -9.96
C GLU A 52 24.49 19.88 -10.33
N SER A 53 25.26 18.79 -10.26
CA SER A 53 26.70 18.80 -10.52
C SER A 53 27.05 18.42 -11.96
N ASP A 54 26.09 17.87 -12.71
CA ASP A 54 26.23 17.51 -14.12
C ASP A 54 25.54 18.54 -15.03
N LEU A 55 26.23 18.96 -16.10
CA LEU A 55 25.79 20.04 -16.99
C LEU A 55 24.48 19.70 -17.73
N GLY A 56 24.20 18.40 -17.90
CA GLY A 56 22.98 17.91 -18.53
C GLY A 56 21.74 17.91 -17.63
N GLU A 57 21.92 18.05 -16.31
CA GLU A 57 20.83 18.07 -15.33
C GLU A 57 20.37 19.48 -14.98
N ILE A 58 21.09 20.51 -15.45
CA ILE A 58 20.79 21.91 -15.16
C ILE A 58 19.65 22.42 -16.03
N SER A 59 18.48 22.70 -15.43
CA SER A 59 17.37 23.37 -16.12
C SER A 59 17.75 24.83 -16.45
N PRO A 60 17.92 25.20 -17.74
CA PRO A 60 18.31 26.56 -18.11
C PRO A 60 17.27 27.61 -17.65
N ALA A 61 15.99 27.22 -17.60
CA ALA A 61 14.91 28.06 -17.10
C ALA A 61 15.03 28.31 -15.58
N SER A 62 15.32 27.26 -14.81
CA SER A 62 15.52 27.37 -13.36
C SER A 62 16.72 28.26 -13.03
N GLU A 63 17.87 28.05 -13.68
CA GLU A 63 19.05 28.90 -13.48
C GLU A 63 18.83 30.34 -13.92
N THR A 64 18.12 30.55 -15.04
CA THR A 64 17.75 31.90 -15.49
C THR A 64 16.87 32.60 -14.45
N MET A 65 15.89 31.91 -13.85
CA MET A 65 15.06 32.45 -12.78
C MET A 65 15.87 32.76 -11.50
N LYS A 66 16.78 31.87 -11.12
CA LYS A 66 17.70 32.10 -9.98
C LYS A 66 18.52 33.36 -10.22
N LEU A 67 19.10 33.53 -11.42
CA LEU A 67 19.87 34.72 -11.81
C LEU A 67 18.99 35.97 -11.86
N ALA A 68 17.79 35.89 -12.46
CA ALA A 68 16.85 37.00 -12.55
C ALA A 68 16.39 37.50 -11.17
N SER A 69 16.32 36.61 -10.18
CA SER A 69 16.02 36.99 -8.80
C SER A 69 17.15 37.74 -8.08
N LEU A 70 18.34 37.86 -8.69
CA LEU A 70 19.52 38.53 -8.13
C LEU A 70 19.88 38.06 -6.70
N GLY A 71 19.63 36.78 -6.40
CA GLY A 71 19.87 36.20 -5.07
C GLY A 71 18.72 36.40 -4.07
N MET A 72 17.64 37.11 -4.44
CA MET A 72 16.42 37.29 -3.62
C MET A 72 15.38 36.20 -3.89
N ARG A 73 15.83 34.97 -4.14
CA ARG A 73 14.99 33.81 -4.46
C ARG A 73 13.85 33.61 -3.46
N GLY A 74 14.12 33.73 -2.16
CA GLY A 74 13.09 33.58 -1.12
C GLY A 74 11.96 34.62 -1.23
N VAL A 75 12.29 35.89 -1.48
CA VAL A 75 11.29 36.95 -1.64
C VAL A 75 10.47 36.74 -2.92
N ALA A 76 11.14 36.39 -4.01
CA ALA A 76 10.47 36.08 -5.28
C ALA A 76 9.53 34.89 -5.14
N SER A 77 9.94 33.83 -4.43
CA SER A 77 9.08 32.72 -4.06
C SER A 77 7.86 33.20 -3.28
N THR A 78 8.02 33.92 -2.16
CA THR A 78 6.90 34.41 -1.34
C THR A 78 5.89 35.22 -2.16
N LEU A 79 6.35 36.08 -3.07
CA LEU A 79 5.47 36.84 -3.96
C LEU A 79 4.69 35.94 -4.93
N LEU A 80 5.33 34.90 -5.47
CA LEU A 80 4.64 33.93 -6.34
C LEU A 80 3.62 33.10 -5.55
N TRP A 81 3.92 32.71 -4.32
CA TRP A 81 2.98 32.01 -3.43
C TRP A 81 1.74 32.87 -3.15
N ASN A 82 1.91 34.16 -2.83
CA ASN A 82 0.78 35.07 -2.66
C ASN A 82 -0.05 35.24 -3.95
N LYS A 83 0.62 35.33 -5.11
CA LYS A 83 -0.09 35.39 -6.41
C LYS A 83 -0.85 34.12 -6.72
N ALA A 84 -0.26 32.95 -6.43
CA ALA A 84 -0.95 31.68 -6.60
C ALA A 84 -2.20 31.63 -5.73
N HIS A 85 -2.13 32.06 -4.47
CA HIS A 85 -3.29 32.19 -3.61
C HIS A 85 -4.35 33.14 -4.20
N ASP A 86 -3.96 34.34 -4.64
CA ASP A 86 -4.88 35.31 -5.25
C ASP A 86 -5.56 34.75 -6.51
N PHE A 87 -4.82 34.05 -7.38
CA PHE A 87 -5.39 33.41 -8.57
C PHE A 87 -6.32 32.25 -8.22
N SER A 88 -6.02 31.50 -7.17
CA SER A 88 -6.89 30.44 -6.66
C SER A 88 -8.23 31.01 -6.18
N VAL A 89 -8.20 32.08 -5.36
CA VAL A 89 -9.41 32.74 -4.84
C VAL A 89 -10.27 33.35 -5.96
N ARG A 90 -9.65 33.76 -7.07
CA ARG A 90 -10.36 34.33 -8.22
C ARG A 90 -10.78 33.29 -9.27
N HIS A 91 -10.51 32.01 -9.03
CA HIS A 91 -10.73 30.93 -9.99
C HIS A 91 -10.01 31.16 -11.34
N GLU A 92 -8.85 31.84 -11.32
CA GLU A 92 -8.01 32.09 -12.50
C GLU A 92 -7.04 30.91 -12.73
N TRP A 93 -7.58 29.72 -13.03
CA TRP A 93 -6.85 28.44 -13.01
C TRP A 93 -5.64 28.37 -13.94
N ASP A 94 -5.71 28.92 -15.15
CA ASP A 94 -4.57 28.92 -16.07
C ASP A 94 -3.40 29.75 -15.54
N ARG A 95 -3.71 30.90 -14.91
CA ARG A 95 -2.71 31.78 -14.29
C ARG A 95 -2.16 31.17 -13.01
N LEU A 96 -2.99 30.46 -12.26
CA LEU A 96 -2.55 29.64 -11.14
C LEU A 96 -1.52 28.62 -11.63
N LYS A 97 -1.87 27.74 -12.57
CA LYS A 97 -0.96 26.71 -13.12
C LYS A 97 0.36 27.30 -13.62
N ALA A 98 0.32 28.40 -14.37
CA ALA A 98 1.53 29.10 -14.81
C ALA A 98 2.39 29.61 -13.64
N THR A 99 1.75 30.13 -12.60
CA THR A 99 2.44 30.58 -11.37
C THR A 99 3.05 29.41 -10.61
N LEU A 100 2.35 28.28 -10.50
CA LEU A 100 2.87 27.06 -9.85
C LEU A 100 4.11 26.52 -10.59
N ASN A 101 4.12 26.57 -11.92
CA ASN A 101 5.29 26.21 -12.71
C ASN A 101 6.48 27.13 -12.44
N ASN A 102 6.24 28.44 -12.30
CA ASN A 102 7.30 29.39 -11.91
C ASN A 102 7.82 29.09 -10.49
N ILE A 103 6.95 28.70 -9.54
CA ILE A 103 7.36 28.30 -8.19
C ILE A 103 8.23 27.04 -8.24
N ALA A 104 7.84 26.01 -8.99
CA ALA A 104 8.65 24.79 -9.18
C ALA A 104 10.03 25.10 -9.77
N LEU A 105 10.09 25.96 -10.79
CA LEU A 105 11.37 26.39 -11.38
C LEU A 105 12.22 27.20 -10.40
N LEU A 106 11.59 28.02 -9.54
CA LEU A 106 12.29 28.73 -8.48
C LEU A 106 12.68 27.83 -7.33
N GLN A 107 11.97 26.74 -7.03
CA GLN A 107 12.18 25.87 -5.85
C GLN A 107 12.29 24.37 -6.21
N PRO A 108 13.12 23.97 -7.20
CA PRO A 108 13.08 22.63 -7.78
C PRO A 108 13.45 21.49 -6.81
N HIS A 109 14.35 21.76 -5.84
CA HIS A 109 14.81 20.76 -4.87
C HIS A 109 14.11 20.83 -3.51
N PHE A 110 13.00 21.56 -3.41
CA PHE A 110 12.22 21.59 -2.19
C PHE A 110 11.00 20.68 -2.35
N ASP A 111 11.15 19.41 -1.95
CA ASP A 111 10.15 18.33 -2.11
C ASP A 111 8.71 18.77 -1.74
N ARG A 112 8.56 19.58 -0.68
CA ARG A 112 7.26 20.08 -0.22
C ARG A 112 6.52 20.94 -1.23
N VAL A 113 7.22 21.64 -2.13
CA VAL A 113 6.58 22.41 -3.21
C VAL A 113 5.83 21.46 -4.13
N TRP A 114 6.47 20.36 -4.51
CA TRP A 114 5.89 19.34 -5.38
C TRP A 114 4.69 18.67 -4.70
N GLU A 115 4.85 18.23 -3.45
CA GLU A 115 3.75 17.63 -2.68
C GLU A 115 2.55 18.57 -2.53
N PHE A 116 2.80 19.80 -2.04
CA PHE A 116 1.72 20.76 -1.73
C PHE A 116 0.99 21.21 -2.99
N GLN A 117 1.70 21.50 -4.07
CA GLN A 117 1.06 22.02 -5.28
C GLN A 117 0.32 20.93 -6.05
N ALA A 118 0.82 19.70 -6.06
CA ALA A 118 0.07 18.57 -6.57
C ALA A 118 -1.23 18.35 -5.78
N TRP A 119 -1.15 18.42 -4.44
CA TRP A 119 -2.34 18.36 -3.59
C TRP A 119 -3.31 19.50 -3.90
N ASN A 120 -2.81 20.72 -4.02
CA ASN A 120 -3.64 21.88 -4.30
C ASN A 120 -4.40 21.72 -5.61
N LEU A 121 -3.75 21.25 -6.68
CA LEU A 121 -4.39 20.99 -7.97
C LEU A 121 -5.42 19.85 -7.87
N ALA A 122 -5.02 18.70 -7.33
CA ALA A 122 -5.84 17.50 -7.39
C ALA A 122 -6.91 17.39 -6.31
N TYR A 123 -6.84 18.15 -5.21
CA TYR A 123 -7.86 18.13 -4.16
C TYR A 123 -8.63 19.44 -4.18
N ASN A 124 -7.96 20.55 -3.84
CA ASN A 124 -8.63 21.84 -3.62
C ASN A 124 -9.19 22.42 -4.93
N VAL A 125 -8.38 22.50 -5.98
CA VAL A 125 -8.83 23.06 -7.26
C VAL A 125 -9.79 22.10 -7.96
N SER A 126 -9.55 20.78 -7.86
CA SER A 126 -10.46 19.79 -8.44
C SER A 126 -11.89 19.88 -7.88
N SER A 127 -12.07 20.16 -6.58
CA SER A 127 -13.40 20.20 -5.96
C SER A 127 -14.23 21.41 -6.38
N GLU A 128 -13.61 22.43 -7.00
CA GLU A 128 -14.29 23.63 -7.48
C GLU A 128 -15.01 23.42 -8.83
N PHE A 129 -14.80 22.28 -9.48
CA PHE A 129 -15.46 21.94 -10.74
C PHE A 129 -16.66 21.04 -10.50
N ASP A 130 -17.78 21.26 -11.19
CA ASP A 130 -18.95 20.36 -11.07
C ASP A 130 -18.78 19.06 -11.87
N ASP A 131 -18.16 19.16 -13.06
CA ASP A 131 -17.97 18.03 -13.96
C ASP A 131 -16.77 17.16 -13.52
N TYR A 132 -17.03 15.88 -13.23
CA TYR A 132 -16.02 14.90 -12.86
C TYR A 132 -14.88 14.79 -13.87
N ARG A 133 -15.13 15.03 -15.17
CA ARG A 133 -14.07 15.00 -16.20
C ARG A 133 -13.07 16.13 -16.00
N GLN A 134 -13.55 17.31 -15.60
CA GLN A 134 -12.67 18.44 -15.27
C GLN A 134 -11.93 18.20 -13.96
N ARG A 135 -12.59 17.58 -12.97
CA ARG A 135 -11.91 17.13 -11.73
C ARG A 135 -10.77 16.16 -12.07
N TYR A 136 -11.03 15.16 -12.91
CA TYR A 136 -10.04 14.19 -13.38
C TYR A 136 -8.85 14.86 -14.07
N ASN A 137 -9.10 15.83 -14.96
CA ASN A 137 -8.02 16.60 -15.60
C ASN A 137 -7.13 17.33 -14.58
N MET A 138 -7.71 17.91 -13.52
CA MET A 138 -6.93 18.55 -12.45
C MET A 138 -6.14 17.54 -11.61
N VAL A 139 -6.66 16.31 -11.44
CA VAL A 139 -5.91 15.21 -10.84
C VAL A 139 -4.71 14.84 -11.70
N GLY A 140 -4.90 14.72 -13.01
CA GLY A 140 -3.83 14.49 -14.00
C GLY A 140 -2.73 15.56 -13.94
N GLU A 141 -3.10 16.83 -13.88
CA GLU A 141 -2.17 17.95 -13.70
C GLU A 141 -1.39 17.85 -12.38
N GLY A 142 -2.03 17.40 -11.29
CA GLY A 142 -1.38 17.15 -10.02
C GLY A 142 -0.35 16.01 -10.09
N THR A 143 -0.69 14.90 -10.75
CA THR A 143 0.22 13.75 -10.93
C THR A 143 1.37 14.03 -11.89
N ASP A 144 1.15 14.83 -12.95
CA ASP A 144 2.25 15.33 -13.78
C ASP A 144 3.21 16.20 -12.93
N TYR A 145 2.65 17.07 -12.10
CA TYR A 145 3.45 17.90 -11.19
C TYR A 145 4.34 17.03 -10.28
N LEU A 146 3.80 15.96 -9.69
CA LEU A 146 4.59 15.00 -8.89
C LEU A 146 5.64 14.27 -9.72
N THR A 147 5.28 13.81 -10.92
CA THR A 147 6.18 13.09 -11.83
C THR A 147 7.40 13.95 -12.19
N ARG A 148 7.18 15.21 -12.56
CA ARG A 148 8.27 16.19 -12.77
C ARG A 148 9.09 16.41 -11.50
N GLY A 149 8.44 16.48 -10.35
CA GLY A 149 9.12 16.55 -9.06
C GLY A 149 10.05 15.37 -8.80
N VAL A 150 9.62 14.15 -9.11
CA VAL A 150 10.44 12.92 -8.98
C VAL A 150 11.64 12.96 -9.92
N LYS A 151 11.45 13.35 -11.19
CA LYS A 151 12.56 13.53 -12.14
C LYS A 151 13.62 14.49 -11.60
N GLN A 152 13.16 15.60 -11.07
CA GLN A 152 14.00 16.68 -10.55
C GLN A 152 14.70 16.29 -9.23
N ASN A 153 14.13 15.36 -8.47
CA ASN A 153 14.59 14.96 -7.14
C ASN A 153 14.86 13.45 -7.07
N ARG A 154 15.86 12.98 -7.82
CA ARG A 154 16.17 11.54 -7.98
C ARG A 154 16.41 10.77 -6.67
N HIS A 155 16.82 11.44 -5.60
CA HIS A 155 17.06 10.83 -4.28
C HIS A 155 15.96 11.15 -3.24
N ALA A 156 14.86 11.77 -3.64
CA ALA A 156 13.73 12.04 -2.77
C ALA A 156 12.80 10.81 -2.71
N SER A 157 13.22 9.79 -1.95
CA SER A 157 12.43 8.58 -1.67
C SER A 157 10.98 8.89 -1.26
N ARG A 158 10.79 9.93 -0.44
CA ARG A 158 9.47 10.41 0.00
C ARG A 158 8.59 10.90 -1.15
N LEU A 159 9.17 11.55 -2.17
CA LEU A 159 8.42 12.09 -3.30
C LEU A 159 7.99 10.98 -4.26
N VAL A 160 8.85 9.99 -4.49
CA VAL A 160 8.49 8.77 -5.23
C VAL A 160 7.36 8.02 -4.52
N TRP A 161 7.51 7.82 -3.20
CA TRP A 161 6.46 7.21 -2.39
C TRP A 161 5.15 8.01 -2.44
N TYR A 162 5.23 9.34 -2.35
CA TYR A 162 4.06 10.20 -2.40
C TYR A 162 3.32 10.05 -3.72
N THR A 163 4.07 9.99 -4.83
CA THR A 163 3.52 9.82 -6.16
C THR A 163 2.70 8.54 -6.24
N GLY A 164 3.27 7.41 -5.82
CA GLY A 164 2.54 6.14 -5.81
C GLY A 164 1.37 6.07 -4.83
N TRP A 165 1.49 6.70 -3.66
CA TRP A 165 0.37 6.87 -2.74
C TRP A 165 -0.76 7.72 -3.35
N PHE A 166 -0.43 8.77 -4.09
CA PHE A 166 -1.38 9.70 -4.69
C PHE A 166 -2.28 9.04 -5.74
N TYR A 167 -1.71 8.18 -6.61
CA TYR A 167 -2.48 7.40 -7.59
C TYR A 167 -3.55 6.52 -6.92
N GLY A 168 -3.21 5.85 -5.82
CA GLY A 168 -4.18 5.06 -5.07
C GLY A 168 -5.22 5.94 -4.39
N GLN A 169 -4.77 6.90 -3.57
CA GLN A 169 -5.67 7.67 -2.73
C GLN A 169 -6.61 8.56 -3.54
N LYS A 170 -6.10 9.39 -4.47
CA LYS A 170 -6.94 10.39 -5.14
C LYS A 170 -7.88 9.77 -6.19
N LEU A 171 -7.38 8.84 -6.99
CA LEU A 171 -8.18 8.19 -8.03
C LEU A 171 -9.08 7.09 -7.45
N GLY A 172 -8.63 6.37 -6.44
CA GLY A 172 -9.32 5.19 -5.91
C GLY A 172 -10.25 5.45 -4.71
N MET A 173 -10.07 6.55 -3.96
CA MET A 173 -10.88 6.86 -2.77
C MET A 173 -11.75 8.12 -2.91
N SER A 174 -11.78 8.76 -4.07
CA SER A 174 -12.67 9.90 -4.34
C SER A 174 -14.14 9.46 -4.43
N ASP A 175 -15.06 10.41 -4.28
CA ASP A 175 -16.49 10.16 -4.50
C ASP A 175 -16.76 9.69 -5.94
N GLU A 176 -16.02 10.25 -6.91
CA GLU A 176 -16.05 9.87 -8.32
C GLU A 176 -15.11 8.71 -8.69
N ARG A 177 -14.64 7.93 -7.71
CA ARG A 177 -13.68 6.83 -7.93
C ARG A 177 -14.05 5.90 -9.08
N LYS A 178 -15.34 5.55 -9.25
CA LYS A 178 -15.78 4.68 -10.34
C LYS A 178 -15.51 5.32 -11.70
N GLN A 179 -15.90 6.59 -11.84
CA GLN A 179 -15.67 7.37 -13.05
C GLN A 179 -14.19 7.63 -13.31
N PHE A 180 -13.40 7.94 -12.27
CA PHE A 180 -11.96 8.17 -12.41
C PHE A 180 -11.22 6.91 -12.80
N ARG A 181 -11.60 5.75 -12.26
CA ARG A 181 -10.99 4.47 -12.63
C ARG A 181 -11.31 4.07 -14.06
N GLU A 182 -12.54 4.31 -14.52
CA GLU A 182 -12.94 4.11 -15.91
C GLU A 182 -12.15 5.04 -16.85
N LEU A 183 -12.12 6.34 -16.54
CA LEU A 183 -11.35 7.31 -17.33
C LEU A 183 -9.86 6.95 -17.37
N PHE A 184 -9.27 6.61 -16.22
CA PHE A 184 -7.86 6.22 -16.12
C PHE A 184 -7.55 4.98 -16.95
N ALA A 185 -8.38 3.94 -16.87
CA ALA A 185 -8.18 2.71 -17.64
C ALA A 185 -8.14 2.96 -19.15
N ASP A 186 -8.83 3.99 -19.63
CA ASP A 186 -8.94 4.36 -21.05
C ASP A 186 -7.98 5.49 -21.48
N ASP A 187 -7.18 6.04 -20.56
CA ASP A 187 -6.31 7.19 -20.82
C ASP A 187 -4.96 6.78 -21.42
N GLU A 188 -4.97 6.43 -22.71
CA GLU A 188 -3.77 6.00 -23.45
C GLU A 188 -2.65 7.05 -23.42
N VAL A 189 -2.98 8.35 -23.47
CA VAL A 189 -1.99 9.44 -23.44
C VAL A 189 -1.25 9.44 -22.11
N TRP A 190 -1.98 9.37 -21.00
CA TRP A 190 -1.36 9.32 -19.68
C TRP A 190 -0.54 8.02 -19.50
N HIS A 191 -1.01 6.89 -20.03
CA HIS A 191 -0.23 5.65 -20.02
C HIS A 191 1.08 5.75 -20.81
N GLU A 192 1.08 6.38 -21.98
CA GLU A 192 2.30 6.63 -22.75
C GLU A 192 3.29 7.52 -22.00
N GLU A 193 2.81 8.55 -21.30
CA GLU A 193 3.64 9.40 -20.45
C GLU A 193 4.29 8.58 -19.32
N LEU A 194 3.53 7.72 -18.65
CA LEU A 194 4.03 6.82 -17.60
C LEU A 194 5.09 5.84 -18.11
N LEU A 195 4.92 5.29 -19.33
CA LEU A 195 5.94 4.46 -19.97
C LEU A 195 7.23 5.27 -20.22
N GLY A 196 7.09 6.52 -20.67
CA GLY A 196 8.20 7.46 -20.82
C GLY A 196 8.98 7.71 -19.52
N GLU A 197 8.31 7.58 -18.36
CA GLU A 197 8.92 7.65 -17.04
C GLU A 197 9.60 6.38 -16.56
N GLY A 198 9.45 5.28 -17.30
CA GLY A 198 9.89 3.95 -16.87
C GLY A 198 8.96 3.32 -15.83
N ILE A 199 7.69 3.70 -15.79
CA ILE A 199 6.65 2.99 -15.05
C ILE A 199 5.99 2.01 -16.01
N ALA A 200 6.18 0.71 -15.78
CA ALA A 200 5.73 -0.36 -16.68
C ALA A 200 4.20 -0.60 -16.57
N VAL A 201 3.41 0.38 -17.01
CA VAL A 201 1.94 0.36 -16.97
C VAL A 201 1.33 -0.67 -17.95
N ASP A 202 2.10 -1.12 -18.93
CA ASP A 202 1.75 -2.19 -19.86
C ASP A 202 1.96 -3.61 -19.29
N SER A 203 2.68 -3.71 -18.17
CA SER A 203 2.97 -4.96 -17.45
C SER A 203 1.70 -5.63 -16.93
N PRO A 204 1.66 -6.98 -16.84
CA PRO A 204 0.61 -7.70 -16.11
C PRO A 204 0.40 -7.20 -14.68
N GLU A 205 1.47 -6.69 -14.04
CA GLU A 205 1.42 -6.13 -12.68
C GLU A 205 0.55 -4.89 -12.54
N ALA A 206 0.22 -4.20 -13.65
CA ALA A 206 -0.59 -2.99 -13.68
C ALA A 206 -2.03 -3.24 -14.14
N ARG A 207 -2.36 -4.44 -14.64
CA ARG A 207 -3.64 -4.70 -15.31
C ARG A 207 -4.72 -5.12 -14.31
N GLY A 208 -5.86 -4.45 -14.38
CA GLY A 208 -7.07 -4.83 -13.66
C GLY A 208 -7.87 -5.94 -14.37
N PRO A 209 -9.10 -6.22 -13.90
CA PRO A 209 -9.94 -7.33 -14.38
C PRO A 209 -10.33 -7.29 -15.85
N MET A 210 -10.23 -6.12 -16.48
CA MET A 210 -10.55 -5.89 -17.89
C MET A 210 -9.30 -5.86 -18.79
N GLY A 211 -8.14 -6.21 -18.25
CA GLY A 211 -6.86 -6.21 -18.98
C GLY A 211 -6.27 -4.81 -19.25
N LYS A 212 -6.92 -3.75 -18.74
CA LYS A 212 -6.46 -2.35 -18.83
C LYS A 212 -5.74 -1.93 -17.55
N PRO A 213 -4.88 -0.90 -17.59
CA PRO A 213 -4.21 -0.39 -16.41
C PRO A 213 -5.16 0.04 -15.30
N ASP A 214 -4.80 -0.27 -14.06
CA ASP A 214 -5.56 0.09 -12.87
C ASP A 214 -4.77 1.08 -12.00
N ASN A 215 -5.44 2.11 -11.49
CA ASN A 215 -4.80 3.19 -10.74
C ASN A 215 -4.10 2.71 -9.46
N TRP A 216 -4.66 1.73 -8.75
CA TRP A 216 -4.05 1.19 -7.53
C TRP A 216 -2.75 0.45 -7.87
N LEU A 217 -2.79 -0.34 -8.94
CA LEU A 217 -1.66 -1.12 -9.40
C LEU A 217 -0.55 -0.23 -9.99
N VAL A 218 -0.91 0.82 -10.73
CA VAL A 218 0.05 1.84 -11.19
C VAL A 218 0.66 2.61 -10.02
N GLY A 219 -0.15 2.98 -9.02
CA GLY A 219 0.37 3.57 -7.78
C GLY A 219 1.34 2.64 -7.06
N ARG A 220 1.08 1.34 -7.06
CA ARG A 220 1.99 0.31 -6.54
C ARG A 220 3.29 0.24 -7.33
N LEU A 221 3.29 0.35 -8.66
CA LEU A 221 4.53 0.39 -9.45
C LEU A 221 5.43 1.57 -9.06
N TRP A 222 4.84 2.74 -8.82
CA TRP A 222 5.57 3.88 -8.26
C TRP A 222 6.16 3.60 -6.88
N LEU A 223 5.41 2.93 -6.01
CA LEU A 223 5.88 2.54 -4.68
C LEU A 223 7.05 1.54 -4.77
N ASN A 224 6.96 0.55 -5.66
CA ASN A 224 8.04 -0.41 -5.92
C ASN A 224 9.30 0.28 -6.42
N ARG A 225 9.18 1.27 -7.32
CA ARG A 225 10.32 2.12 -7.70
C ARG A 225 10.93 2.85 -6.50
N GLY A 226 10.11 3.32 -5.57
CA GLY A 226 10.57 3.90 -4.31
C GLY A 226 11.33 2.89 -3.44
N TYR A 227 10.89 1.63 -3.44
CA TYR A 227 11.54 0.53 -2.72
C TYR A 227 12.91 0.21 -3.31
N ASP A 228 12.99 0.06 -4.63
CA ASP A 228 14.24 -0.17 -5.35
C ASP A 228 15.25 0.97 -5.13
N LEU A 229 14.74 2.21 -5.09
CA LEU A 229 15.56 3.38 -4.79
C LEU A 229 16.19 3.28 -3.39
N VAL A 230 15.44 2.86 -2.38
CA VAL A 230 15.96 2.69 -1.02
C VAL A 230 16.91 1.49 -0.93
N ASP A 231 16.58 0.39 -1.59
CA ASP A 231 17.41 -0.82 -1.65
C ASP A 231 18.75 -0.54 -2.36
N SER A 232 18.81 0.45 -3.26
CA SER A 232 20.06 0.95 -3.86
C SER A 232 20.95 1.79 -2.91
N GLY A 233 20.45 2.11 -1.71
CA GLY A 233 21.18 2.84 -0.66
C GLY A 233 20.65 4.26 -0.37
N VAL A 234 19.59 4.71 -1.04
CA VAL A 234 18.96 6.00 -0.73
C VAL A 234 18.21 5.92 0.60
N LYS A 235 18.42 6.90 1.48
CA LYS A 235 17.75 6.90 2.79
C LYS A 235 16.26 7.23 2.66
N ILE A 236 15.44 6.56 3.46
CA ILE A 236 14.06 6.97 3.71
C ILE A 236 14.08 8.32 4.43
N ARG A 237 13.28 9.28 3.96
CA ARG A 237 13.17 10.64 4.53
C ARG A 237 11.74 10.90 4.98
N ARG A 238 11.59 11.52 6.17
CA ARG A 238 10.29 12.00 6.70
C ARG A 238 9.18 10.93 6.77
N GLN A 239 9.57 9.67 6.90
CA GLN A 239 8.66 8.54 7.06
C GLN A 239 9.38 7.42 7.82
N THR A 240 8.62 6.59 8.53
CA THR A 240 9.16 5.38 9.15
C THR A 240 9.36 4.29 8.09
N PRO A 241 10.35 3.38 8.25
CA PRO A 241 10.55 2.29 7.30
C PRO A 241 9.32 1.41 7.09
N ILE A 242 8.54 1.16 8.15
CA ILE A 242 7.33 0.36 8.07
C ILE A 242 6.25 1.03 7.22
N ASN A 243 5.95 2.31 7.47
CA ASN A 243 4.95 3.07 6.70
C ASN A 243 5.39 3.28 5.23
N PHE A 244 6.70 3.27 4.96
CA PHE A 244 7.21 3.34 3.61
C PHE A 244 6.89 2.05 2.83
N TYR A 245 7.20 0.88 3.42
CA TYR A 245 7.08 -0.40 2.73
C TYR A 245 5.69 -1.04 2.72
N GLU A 246 4.78 -0.64 3.62
CA GLU A 246 3.46 -1.27 3.69
C GLU A 246 2.47 -0.80 2.60
N THR A 247 2.67 0.40 2.06
CA THR A 247 1.66 1.05 1.21
C THR A 247 1.42 0.29 -0.11
N GLY A 248 2.49 -0.22 -0.73
CA GLY A 248 2.40 -0.95 -2.00
C GLY A 248 1.56 -2.23 -1.86
N PRO A 249 1.88 -3.09 -0.88
CA PRO A 249 1.03 -4.22 -0.54
C PRO A 249 -0.41 -3.83 -0.18
N LYS A 250 -0.63 -2.73 0.56
CA LYS A 250 -1.98 -2.21 0.83
C LYS A 250 -2.73 -1.78 -0.44
N TRP A 251 -2.04 -1.31 -1.48
CA TRP A 251 -2.67 -1.01 -2.78
C TRP A 251 -3.13 -2.27 -3.52
N ARG A 252 -2.52 -3.44 -3.31
CA ARG A 252 -3.10 -4.70 -3.81
C ARG A 252 -4.43 -5.00 -3.13
N PHE A 253 -4.52 -4.84 -1.81
CA PHE A 253 -5.78 -5.01 -1.09
C PHE A 253 -6.85 -4.01 -1.56
N LYS A 254 -6.48 -2.73 -1.71
CA LYS A 254 -7.42 -1.71 -2.19
C LYS A 254 -7.87 -1.95 -3.64
N HIS A 255 -7.01 -2.52 -4.48
CA HIS A 255 -7.42 -2.98 -5.81
C HIS A 255 -8.49 -4.08 -5.72
N ALA A 256 -8.24 -5.11 -4.92
CA ALA A 256 -9.17 -6.23 -4.73
C ALA A 256 -10.53 -5.77 -4.18
N GLU A 257 -10.53 -4.99 -3.10
CA GLU A 257 -11.74 -4.39 -2.54
C GLU A 257 -12.51 -3.55 -3.58
N ALA A 258 -11.81 -2.76 -4.40
CA ALA A 258 -12.45 -1.85 -5.34
C ALA A 258 -13.15 -2.60 -6.49
N ILE A 259 -12.54 -3.66 -7.02
CA ILE A 259 -13.14 -4.44 -8.11
C ILE A 259 -14.34 -5.26 -7.62
N GLU A 260 -14.32 -5.74 -6.37
CA GLU A 260 -15.47 -6.43 -5.76
C GLU A 260 -16.67 -5.49 -5.58
N LYS A 261 -16.42 -4.27 -5.06
CA LYS A 261 -17.45 -3.23 -4.93
C LYS A 261 -18.03 -2.79 -6.28
N GLU A 262 -17.31 -3.01 -7.36
CA GLU A 262 -17.75 -2.73 -8.74
C GLU A 262 -18.42 -3.94 -9.41
N GLY A 263 -18.49 -5.09 -8.75
CA GLY A 263 -19.22 -6.27 -9.21
C GLY A 263 -18.36 -7.35 -9.87
N VAL A 264 -17.03 -7.25 -9.78
CA VAL A 264 -16.13 -8.37 -10.13
C VAL A 264 -16.11 -9.32 -8.95
N LEU A 265 -16.96 -10.35 -9.01
CA LEU A 265 -17.21 -11.31 -7.92
C LEU A 265 -17.08 -12.75 -8.44
N ASP A 266 -15.97 -13.01 -9.13
CA ASP A 266 -15.60 -14.27 -9.76
C ASP A 266 -14.12 -14.61 -9.47
N GLU A 267 -13.55 -15.57 -10.20
CA GLU A 267 -12.15 -16.00 -10.06
C GLU A 267 -11.14 -14.84 -10.14
N ARG A 268 -11.49 -13.73 -10.82
CA ARG A 268 -10.61 -12.54 -10.90
C ARG A 268 -10.50 -11.83 -9.56
N ALA A 269 -11.56 -11.82 -8.75
CA ALA A 269 -11.52 -11.28 -7.39
C ALA A 269 -10.64 -12.15 -6.49
N GLN A 270 -10.80 -13.48 -6.58
CA GLN A 270 -9.95 -14.43 -5.84
C GLN A 270 -8.48 -14.24 -6.18
N ASN A 271 -8.15 -14.14 -7.47
CA ASN A 271 -6.79 -13.90 -7.93
C ASN A 271 -6.24 -12.55 -7.44
N ALA A 272 -7.06 -11.50 -7.40
CA ALA A 272 -6.63 -10.21 -6.85
C ALA A 272 -6.26 -10.31 -5.36
N TRP A 273 -7.03 -11.06 -4.55
CA TRP A 273 -6.71 -11.33 -3.15
C TRP A 273 -5.53 -12.28 -2.94
N GLU A 274 -5.32 -13.22 -3.86
CA GLU A 274 -4.12 -14.08 -3.90
C GLU A 274 -2.86 -13.22 -4.08
N LEU A 275 -2.83 -12.38 -5.12
CA LEU A 275 -1.73 -11.44 -5.36
C LEU A 275 -1.51 -10.46 -4.20
N ALA A 276 -2.59 -10.05 -3.52
CA ALA A 276 -2.49 -9.22 -2.33
C ALA A 276 -1.86 -9.96 -1.14
N SER A 277 -2.21 -11.25 -0.95
CA SER A 277 -1.60 -12.12 0.05
C SER A 277 -0.11 -12.34 -0.22
N GLU A 278 0.27 -12.58 -1.48
CA GLU A 278 1.67 -12.73 -1.88
C GLU A 278 2.50 -11.49 -1.54
N ASP A 279 2.04 -10.31 -1.93
CA ASP A 279 2.68 -9.04 -1.62
C ASP A 279 2.81 -8.78 -0.12
N TRP A 280 1.76 -9.13 0.65
CA TRP A 280 1.79 -9.03 2.11
C TRP A 280 2.82 -9.99 2.72
N GLY A 281 2.96 -11.20 2.15
CA GLY A 281 3.99 -12.16 2.49
C GLY A 281 5.41 -11.69 2.17
N VAL A 282 5.61 -10.98 1.05
CA VAL A 282 6.88 -10.34 0.68
C VAL A 282 7.24 -9.27 1.71
N LEU A 283 6.30 -8.40 2.09
CA LEU A 283 6.48 -7.43 3.18
C LEU A 283 6.84 -8.15 4.49
N GLY A 284 6.14 -9.24 4.80
CA GLY A 284 6.36 -10.07 5.97
C GLY A 284 7.79 -10.60 6.10
N ASN A 285 8.40 -10.96 4.97
CA ASN A 285 9.76 -11.50 4.91
C ASN A 285 10.85 -10.43 4.68
N ARG A 286 10.46 -9.18 4.42
CA ARG A 286 11.37 -8.04 4.25
C ARG A 286 12.09 -7.72 5.55
N SER A 287 13.38 -7.40 5.43
CA SER A 287 14.19 -6.92 6.55
C SER A 287 13.94 -5.43 6.77
N ILE A 288 13.19 -5.09 7.83
CA ILE A 288 12.81 -3.71 8.13
C ILE A 288 13.72 -3.14 9.21
N PRO A 289 14.41 -2.01 8.98
CA PRO A 289 15.17 -1.33 10.01
C PRO A 289 14.25 -0.70 11.04
N VAL A 290 14.60 -0.86 12.32
CA VAL A 290 13.86 -0.29 13.45
C VAL A 290 14.78 0.60 14.28
N THR A 291 14.26 1.21 15.34
CA THR A 291 15.05 2.05 16.26
C THR A 291 16.08 1.26 17.08
N ALA A 292 16.00 -0.07 17.09
CA ALA A 292 16.93 -0.97 17.75
C ALA A 292 18.12 -1.32 16.83
N PRO A 293 19.26 -1.81 17.37
CA PRO A 293 20.46 -2.12 16.58
C PRO A 293 20.32 -3.42 15.75
N PHE A 294 19.11 -3.80 15.36
CA PHE A 294 18.78 -4.96 14.54
C PHE A 294 17.62 -4.64 13.60
N THR A 295 17.40 -5.51 12.62
CA THR A 295 16.22 -5.47 11.75
C THR A 295 15.19 -6.51 12.18
N ILE A 296 13.94 -6.31 11.78
CA ILE A 296 12.84 -7.25 12.02
C ILE A 296 12.31 -7.82 10.72
N LYS A 297 11.65 -8.97 10.80
CA LYS A 297 10.82 -9.56 9.75
C LYS A 297 9.48 -9.94 10.38
N LEU A 298 8.37 -9.41 9.87
CA LEU A 298 7.06 -9.52 10.50
C LEU A 298 6.52 -10.96 10.50
N ASP A 299 6.91 -11.76 9.50
CA ASP A 299 6.44 -13.15 9.35
C ASP A 299 7.29 -14.17 10.10
N ARG A 300 8.42 -13.76 10.69
CA ARG A 300 9.35 -14.65 11.41
C ARG A 300 9.12 -14.69 12.91
N ILE A 301 8.01 -14.14 13.39
CA ILE A 301 7.73 -14.07 14.83
C ILE A 301 7.61 -15.45 15.46
N ASP A 302 6.97 -16.42 14.80
CA ASP A 302 6.73 -17.75 15.37
C ASP A 302 8.03 -18.55 15.47
N GLU A 303 8.92 -18.37 14.49
CA GLU A 303 10.30 -18.86 14.56
C GLU A 303 11.06 -18.24 15.75
N LEU A 304 10.97 -16.91 15.94
CA LEU A 304 11.61 -16.24 17.07
C LEU A 304 11.05 -16.74 18.41
N LYS A 305 9.73 -16.94 18.51
CA LYS A 305 9.07 -17.49 19.71
C LYS A 305 9.55 -18.92 19.99
N ARG A 306 9.57 -19.80 18.99
CA ARG A 306 10.11 -21.17 19.12
C ARG A 306 11.58 -21.17 19.55
N GLN A 307 12.43 -20.35 18.94
CA GLN A 307 13.83 -20.24 19.34
C GLN A 307 14.01 -19.73 20.78
N ARG A 308 13.16 -18.78 21.21
CA ARG A 308 13.14 -18.29 22.59
C ARG A 308 12.75 -19.42 23.52
N ASP A 309 11.68 -20.17 23.21
CA ASP A 309 11.15 -21.24 24.06
C ASP A 309 12.16 -22.38 24.20
N GLU A 310 12.77 -22.83 23.10
CA GLU A 310 13.86 -23.82 23.12
C GLU A 310 15.04 -23.38 24.01
N LYS A 311 15.40 -22.08 23.97
CA LYS A 311 16.47 -21.54 24.81
C LYS A 311 16.05 -21.36 26.26
N ASP A 312 14.81 -20.98 26.51
CA ASP A 312 14.25 -20.90 27.87
C ASP A 312 14.22 -22.29 28.52
N GLU A 313 13.86 -23.35 27.78
CA GLU A 313 13.95 -24.74 28.24
C GLU A 313 15.39 -25.14 28.58
N GLN A 314 16.35 -24.86 27.69
CA GLN A 314 17.77 -25.10 27.95
C GLN A 314 18.28 -24.32 29.17
N PHE A 315 17.78 -23.10 29.37
CA PHE A 315 18.16 -22.27 30.51
C PHE A 315 17.64 -22.86 31.81
N ILE A 316 16.37 -23.29 31.84
CA ILE A 316 15.74 -23.93 32.98
C ILE A 316 16.46 -25.24 33.33
N GLU A 317 16.77 -26.08 32.34
CA GLU A 317 17.53 -27.33 32.56
C GLU A 317 18.92 -27.05 33.15
N LEU A 318 19.59 -26.00 32.68
CA LEU A 318 20.94 -25.65 33.12
C LEU A 318 20.99 -25.09 34.56
N VAL A 319 19.98 -24.32 34.97
CA VAL A 319 19.95 -23.65 36.29
C VAL A 319 19.22 -24.47 37.36
N GLY A 320 18.42 -25.47 36.97
CA GLY A 320 17.65 -26.32 37.86
C GLY A 320 16.75 -25.53 38.81
N ASP A 321 16.77 -25.88 40.10
CA ASP A 321 15.92 -25.29 41.15
C ASP A 321 16.27 -23.82 41.49
N THR A 322 17.35 -23.28 40.93
CA THR A 322 17.79 -21.90 41.19
C THR A 322 16.70 -20.89 40.78
N THR A 323 15.95 -21.16 39.71
CA THR A 323 14.84 -20.29 39.28
C THR A 323 13.74 -20.22 40.34
N GLN A 324 13.41 -21.38 40.93
CA GLN A 324 12.33 -21.50 41.90
C GLN A 324 12.71 -20.87 43.25
N THR A 325 13.95 -21.11 43.71
CA THR A 325 14.47 -20.46 44.93
C THR A 325 14.47 -18.93 44.83
N VAL A 326 14.89 -18.37 43.69
CA VAL A 326 14.83 -16.91 43.47
C VAL A 326 13.39 -16.41 43.42
N ARG A 327 12.48 -17.18 42.81
CA ARG A 327 11.05 -16.85 42.78
C ARG A 327 10.43 -16.83 44.19
N ASP A 328 10.72 -17.82 45.02
CA ASP A 328 10.21 -17.90 46.40
C ASP A 328 10.72 -16.75 47.27
N GLU A 329 11.97 -16.33 47.06
CA GLU A 329 12.50 -15.12 47.70
C GLU A 329 11.74 -13.86 47.26
N LEU A 330 11.38 -13.73 45.98
CA LEU A 330 10.59 -12.61 45.49
C LEU A 330 9.17 -12.63 46.06
N ILE A 331 8.54 -13.82 46.12
CA ILE A 331 7.22 -14.01 46.74
C ILE A 331 7.25 -13.62 48.22
N SER A 332 8.33 -13.94 48.96
CA SER A 332 8.46 -13.58 50.38
C SER A 332 8.48 -12.07 50.64
N LYS A 333 8.84 -11.26 49.63
CA LYS A 333 8.89 -9.80 49.69
C LYS A 333 7.56 -9.12 49.33
N LEU A 334 6.58 -9.88 48.83
CA LEU A 334 5.25 -9.35 48.52
C LEU A 334 4.43 -9.10 49.79
N SER A 335 3.50 -8.16 49.69
CA SER A 335 2.48 -7.93 50.72
C SER A 335 1.57 -9.17 50.90
N GLU A 336 0.88 -9.24 52.04
CA GLU A 336 -0.05 -10.34 52.34
C GLU A 336 -1.18 -10.41 51.31
N THR A 337 -1.70 -9.24 50.90
CA THR A 337 -2.73 -9.10 49.87
C THR A 337 -2.25 -9.56 48.49
N GLU A 338 -1.05 -9.17 48.06
CA GLU A 338 -0.47 -9.61 46.77
C GLU A 338 -0.22 -11.13 46.74
N ARG A 339 0.19 -11.73 47.86
CA ARG A 339 0.38 -13.19 47.97
C ARG A 339 -0.93 -13.97 47.94
N GLU A 340 -1.97 -13.46 48.57
CA GLU A 340 -3.30 -14.07 48.52
C GLU A 340 -3.85 -14.06 47.09
N LEU A 341 -3.71 -12.92 46.39
CA LEU A 341 -4.14 -12.78 44.99
C LEU A 341 -3.37 -13.68 44.03
N LEU A 342 -2.08 -13.93 44.23
CA LEU A 342 -1.32 -14.86 43.38
C LEU A 342 -1.82 -16.31 43.45
N ASN A 343 -2.41 -16.72 44.57
CA ASN A 343 -2.89 -18.10 44.79
C ASN A 343 -4.38 -18.28 44.46
N ARG A 344 -5.12 -17.20 44.20
CA ARG A 344 -6.56 -17.24 43.90
C ARG A 344 -6.82 -17.52 42.41
N PRO A 345 -7.84 -18.33 42.05
CA PRO A 345 -8.22 -18.54 40.66
C PRO A 345 -8.61 -17.22 39.95
N LEU A 346 -8.25 -17.10 38.67
CA LEU A 346 -8.55 -15.91 37.84
C LEU A 346 -10.06 -15.64 37.71
N SER A 347 -10.87 -16.70 37.73
CA SER A 347 -12.33 -16.64 37.61
C SER A 347 -13.05 -15.98 38.79
N GLU A 348 -12.36 -15.79 39.92
CA GLU A 348 -12.91 -15.24 41.15
C GLU A 348 -12.39 -13.82 41.44
N MET A 349 -11.80 -13.14 40.45
CA MET A 349 -11.18 -11.82 40.59
C MET A 349 -12.05 -10.68 40.05
N THR A 350 -12.10 -9.57 40.81
CA THR A 350 -12.58 -8.28 40.30
C THR A 350 -11.49 -7.59 39.46
N GLY A 351 -11.85 -6.60 38.63
CA GLY A 351 -10.89 -5.93 37.72
C GLY A 351 -9.69 -5.28 38.43
N ASP A 352 -9.90 -4.66 39.59
CA ASP A 352 -8.82 -4.06 40.39
C ASP A 352 -7.89 -5.12 40.98
N GLU A 353 -8.45 -6.24 41.44
CA GLU A 353 -7.71 -7.38 41.97
C GLU A 353 -6.88 -8.08 40.88
N PHE A 354 -7.40 -8.13 39.65
CA PHE A 354 -6.68 -8.65 38.49
C PHE A 354 -5.45 -7.80 38.16
N ASN A 355 -5.57 -6.47 38.17
CA ASN A 355 -4.45 -5.56 37.96
C ASN A 355 -3.38 -5.67 39.05
N LEU A 356 -3.81 -5.75 40.32
CA LEU A 356 -2.92 -5.98 41.47
C LEU A 356 -2.17 -7.32 41.35
N ARG A 357 -2.86 -8.38 40.92
CA ARG A 357 -2.24 -9.69 40.66
C ARG A 357 -1.23 -9.61 39.53
N ARG A 358 -1.55 -9.00 38.38
CA ARG A 358 -0.57 -8.84 37.27
C ARG A 358 0.69 -8.13 37.74
N GLY A 359 0.54 -7.09 38.57
CA GLY A 359 1.66 -6.43 39.22
C GLY A 359 2.49 -7.37 40.11
N ALA A 360 1.83 -8.23 40.89
CA ALA A 360 2.50 -9.23 41.73
C ALA A 360 3.19 -10.34 40.91
N GLU A 361 2.59 -10.81 39.81
CA GLU A 361 3.19 -11.76 38.88
C GLU A 361 4.44 -11.18 38.22
N PHE A 362 4.40 -9.91 37.81
CA PHE A 362 5.55 -9.21 37.27
C PHE A 362 6.69 -9.08 38.30
N LYS A 363 6.37 -8.71 39.56
CA LYS A 363 7.35 -8.61 40.65
C LYS A 363 7.98 -9.96 41.04
N THR A 364 7.27 -11.06 40.81
CA THR A 364 7.72 -12.42 41.17
C THR A 364 8.39 -13.17 40.03
N LYS A 365 8.40 -12.64 38.81
CA LYS A 365 9.14 -13.21 37.69
C LYS A 365 10.65 -13.00 37.92
N PRO A 366 11.45 -14.07 38.15
CA PRO A 366 12.89 -13.93 38.36
C PRO A 366 13.57 -13.36 37.13
N ALA A 367 14.42 -12.34 37.31
CA ALA A 367 15.26 -11.86 36.23
C ALA A 367 16.29 -12.94 35.85
N ARG A 368 16.32 -13.38 34.59
CA ARG A 368 17.23 -14.46 34.12
C ARG A 368 18.69 -14.17 34.46
N ALA A 369 19.12 -12.92 34.37
CA ALA A 369 20.47 -12.49 34.75
C ALA A 369 20.79 -12.70 36.25
N ASP A 370 19.81 -12.54 37.15
CA ASP A 370 20.01 -12.78 38.59
C ASP A 370 20.07 -14.29 38.88
N VAL A 371 19.15 -15.07 38.30
CA VAL A 371 19.17 -16.53 38.38
C VAL A 371 20.51 -17.08 37.89
N ALA A 372 20.98 -16.63 36.72
CA ALA A 372 22.26 -17.05 36.16
C ALA A 372 23.45 -16.75 37.08
N ARG A 373 23.47 -15.59 37.77
CA ARG A 373 24.55 -15.22 38.71
C ARG A 373 24.57 -16.08 39.96
N ARG A 374 23.41 -16.51 40.43
CA ARG A 374 23.24 -17.32 41.66
C ARG A 374 23.37 -18.83 41.42
N THR A 375 23.35 -19.25 40.16
CA THR A 375 23.57 -20.64 39.78
C THR A 375 25.02 -21.09 40.08
N ASP A 376 25.22 -22.40 40.13
CA ASP A 376 26.52 -23.07 40.29
C ASP A 376 27.62 -22.40 39.42
N PRO A 377 28.78 -22.06 40.02
CA PRO A 377 29.93 -21.49 39.29
C PRO A 377 30.32 -22.22 38.00
N ASP A 378 30.16 -23.55 37.93
CA ASP A 378 30.58 -24.37 36.79
C ASP A 378 29.68 -24.21 35.55
N VAL A 379 28.44 -23.78 35.74
CA VAL A 379 27.47 -23.53 34.65
C VAL A 379 27.13 -22.04 34.47
N ARG A 380 27.47 -21.20 35.46
CA ARG A 380 27.16 -19.76 35.50
C ARG A 380 27.44 -19.01 34.20
N LEU A 381 28.62 -19.20 33.59
CA LEU A 381 28.96 -18.48 32.36
C LEU A 381 28.05 -18.87 31.19
N ARG A 382 27.67 -20.15 31.11
CA ARG A 382 26.73 -20.66 30.10
C ARG A 382 25.33 -20.12 30.37
N ALA A 383 24.88 -20.10 31.62
CA ALA A 383 23.60 -19.53 32.01
C ALA A 383 23.52 -18.03 31.68
N ILE A 384 24.57 -17.24 31.95
CA ILE A 384 24.63 -15.82 31.62
C ILE A 384 24.53 -15.60 30.10
N ARG A 385 25.24 -16.40 29.30
CA ARG A 385 25.18 -16.31 27.84
C ARG A 385 23.76 -16.60 27.34
N LEU A 386 23.17 -17.69 27.81
CA LEU A 386 21.85 -18.12 27.37
C LEU A 386 20.76 -17.11 27.79
N ALA A 387 20.84 -16.56 29.00
CA ALA A 387 19.99 -15.45 29.43
C ALA A 387 20.08 -14.25 28.47
N GLY A 388 21.29 -13.87 28.06
CA GLY A 388 21.49 -12.77 27.10
C GLY A 388 20.94 -13.08 25.70
N GLU A 389 21.05 -14.33 25.23
CA GLU A 389 20.45 -14.76 23.96
C GLU A 389 18.92 -14.72 24.00
N ILE A 390 18.32 -15.14 25.11
CA ILE A 390 16.86 -15.08 25.31
C ILE A 390 16.39 -13.62 25.37
N ASP A 391 17.10 -12.76 26.10
CA ASP A 391 16.75 -11.33 26.21
C ASP A 391 16.84 -10.62 24.84
N ASP A 392 17.81 -10.98 23.97
CA ASP A 392 17.88 -10.47 22.58
C ASP A 392 16.68 -10.95 21.73
N LEU A 393 16.31 -12.23 21.85
CA LEU A 393 15.13 -12.78 21.17
C LEU A 393 13.84 -12.11 21.65
N GLU A 394 13.66 -11.92 22.96
CA GLU A 394 12.50 -11.21 23.51
C GLU A 394 12.45 -9.76 23.01
N ALA A 395 13.60 -9.06 22.95
CA ALA A 395 13.65 -7.71 22.39
C ALA A 395 13.20 -7.66 20.92
N ARG A 396 13.61 -8.67 20.11
CA ARG A 396 13.19 -8.81 18.71
C ARG A 396 11.72 -9.15 18.58
N ILE A 397 11.20 -10.08 19.40
CA ILE A 397 9.78 -10.45 19.43
C ILE A 397 8.94 -9.23 19.76
N ASN A 398 9.23 -8.55 20.87
CA ASN A 398 8.48 -7.37 21.32
C ASN A 398 8.48 -6.25 20.26
N LYS A 399 9.62 -6.01 19.60
CA LYS A 399 9.68 -5.04 18.49
C LYS A 399 8.87 -5.51 17.28
N THR A 400 8.94 -6.79 16.93
CA THR A 400 8.18 -7.35 15.80
C THR A 400 6.67 -7.29 16.08
N GLU A 401 6.23 -7.60 17.29
CA GLU A 401 4.83 -7.49 17.72
C GLU A 401 4.33 -6.05 17.67
N GLY A 402 5.12 -5.11 18.18
CA GLY A 402 4.76 -3.69 18.14
C GLY A 402 4.55 -3.19 16.71
N TYR A 403 5.42 -3.59 15.77
CA TYR A 403 5.29 -3.21 14.36
C TYR A 403 4.13 -3.94 13.67
N ARG A 404 3.91 -5.23 13.95
CA ARG A 404 2.72 -5.95 13.49
C ARG A 404 1.42 -5.29 13.95
N LYS A 405 1.38 -4.82 15.21
CA LYS A 405 0.25 -4.09 15.80
C LYS A 405 0.03 -2.75 15.10
N GLN A 406 1.09 -1.99 14.83
CA GLN A 406 0.99 -0.67 14.18
C GLN A 406 0.28 -0.71 12.81
N ILE A 407 0.39 -1.82 12.08
CA ILE A 407 -0.12 -1.94 10.71
C ILE A 407 -1.25 -2.95 10.55
N ASN A 408 -1.80 -3.46 11.67
CA ASN A 408 -2.78 -4.54 11.70
C ASN A 408 -2.35 -5.76 10.84
N TYR A 409 -1.07 -6.16 10.93
CA TYR A 409 -0.46 -7.15 10.03
C TYR A 409 -1.21 -8.47 9.96
N GLN A 410 -1.70 -8.97 11.10
CA GLN A 410 -2.43 -10.23 11.16
C GLN A 410 -3.83 -10.14 10.60
N TYR A 411 -4.49 -9.01 10.76
CA TYR A 411 -5.80 -8.78 10.18
C TYR A 411 -5.71 -8.81 8.64
N TRP A 412 -4.83 -8.00 8.03
CA TRP A 412 -4.65 -8.00 6.57
C TRP A 412 -4.23 -9.37 6.02
N LYS A 413 -3.38 -10.09 6.75
CA LYS A 413 -3.00 -11.47 6.39
C LYS A 413 -4.20 -12.42 6.41
N THR A 414 -5.06 -12.30 7.42
CA THR A 414 -6.24 -13.17 7.59
C THR A 414 -7.32 -12.82 6.58
N LEU A 415 -7.55 -11.53 6.35
CA LEU A 415 -8.49 -11.02 5.35
C LEU A 415 -8.16 -11.57 3.97
N ALA A 416 -6.89 -11.47 3.55
CA ALA A 416 -6.46 -12.00 2.27
C ALA A 416 -6.79 -13.49 2.09
N ILE A 417 -6.57 -14.29 3.14
CA ILE A 417 -6.80 -15.74 3.12
C ILE A 417 -8.30 -16.07 3.09
N ALA A 418 -9.13 -15.27 3.80
CA ALA A 418 -10.56 -15.46 3.85
C ALA A 418 -11.23 -15.06 2.53
N GLU A 419 -10.85 -13.92 1.94
CA GLU A 419 -11.45 -13.40 0.68
C GLU A 419 -11.08 -14.24 -0.56
N GLN A 420 -10.00 -15.02 -0.50
CA GLN A 420 -9.68 -16.02 -1.53
C GLN A 420 -10.67 -17.19 -1.57
N GLU A 421 -11.43 -17.43 -0.49
CA GLU A 421 -12.34 -18.58 -0.43
C GLU A 421 -13.57 -18.39 -1.31
N GLU A 422 -13.99 -19.46 -1.98
CA GLU A 422 -15.21 -19.47 -2.82
C GLU A 422 -16.46 -19.06 -2.03
N ARG A 423 -16.57 -19.49 -0.76
CA ARG A 423 -17.68 -19.11 0.11
C ARG A 423 -17.72 -17.60 0.39
N THR A 424 -16.55 -16.96 0.52
CA THR A 424 -16.47 -15.51 0.78
C THR A 424 -16.86 -14.73 -0.46
N VAL A 425 -16.37 -15.13 -1.63
CA VAL A 425 -16.80 -14.55 -2.92
C VAL A 425 -18.31 -14.73 -3.14
N ARG A 426 -18.87 -15.89 -2.78
CA ARG A 426 -20.31 -16.12 -2.80
C ARG A 426 -21.04 -15.18 -1.85
N ALA A 427 -20.57 -15.03 -0.61
CA ALA A 427 -21.17 -14.12 0.36
C ALA A 427 -21.18 -12.67 -0.16
N ARG A 428 -20.05 -12.21 -0.73
CA ARG A 428 -19.91 -10.90 -1.37
C ARG A 428 -20.87 -10.74 -2.57
N ARG A 429 -21.02 -11.77 -3.40
CA ARG A 429 -21.97 -11.81 -4.53
C ARG A 429 -23.41 -11.66 -4.06
N LEU A 430 -23.80 -12.40 -3.02
CA LEU A 430 -25.15 -12.32 -2.46
C LEU A 430 -25.45 -10.93 -1.89
N VAL A 431 -24.49 -10.30 -1.18
CA VAL A 431 -24.65 -8.89 -0.75
C VAL A 431 -24.83 -7.98 -1.96
N TYR A 432 -23.98 -8.09 -2.98
CA TYR A 432 -24.06 -7.25 -4.16
C TYR A 432 -25.40 -7.38 -4.89
N GLU A 433 -25.91 -8.61 -5.03
CA GLU A 433 -27.21 -8.88 -5.62
C GLU A 433 -28.37 -8.38 -4.74
N ALA A 434 -28.24 -8.49 -3.41
CA ALA A 434 -29.21 -7.94 -2.45
C ALA A 434 -29.30 -6.41 -2.56
N GLU A 435 -28.16 -5.72 -2.61
CA GLU A 435 -28.11 -4.26 -2.79
C GLU A 435 -28.75 -3.83 -4.12
N LYS A 436 -28.53 -4.59 -5.19
CA LYS A 436 -29.18 -4.34 -6.48
C LYS A 436 -30.69 -4.56 -6.42
N ALA A 437 -31.15 -5.66 -5.82
CA ALA A 437 -32.56 -5.94 -5.62
C ALA A 437 -33.24 -4.85 -4.76
N ASN A 438 -32.56 -4.38 -3.71
CA ASN A 438 -33.04 -3.31 -2.84
C ASN A 438 -33.18 -1.99 -3.64
N ALA A 439 -32.19 -1.66 -4.47
CA ALA A 439 -32.25 -0.48 -5.35
C ALA A 439 -33.37 -0.57 -6.41
N ASP A 440 -33.66 -1.78 -6.90
CA ASP A 440 -34.76 -2.06 -7.84
C ASP A 440 -36.13 -2.19 -7.14
N ALA A 441 -36.21 -1.93 -5.83
CA ALA A 441 -37.38 -2.08 -4.97
C ALA A 441 -37.96 -3.51 -4.89
N GLU A 442 -37.14 -4.52 -5.15
CA GLU A 442 -37.42 -5.95 -4.96
C GLU A 442 -37.10 -6.39 -3.52
N LEU A 443 -37.81 -5.82 -2.52
CA LEU A 443 -37.47 -5.97 -1.09
C LEU A 443 -37.44 -7.42 -0.61
N ASP A 444 -38.44 -8.25 -0.95
CA ASP A 444 -38.51 -9.65 -0.51
C ASP A 444 -37.28 -10.44 -0.95
N LYS A 445 -36.82 -10.21 -2.18
CA LYS A 445 -35.63 -10.84 -2.74
C LYS A 445 -34.36 -10.29 -2.12
N ALA A 446 -34.29 -8.99 -1.85
CA ALA A 446 -33.16 -8.39 -1.16
C ALA A 446 -32.97 -9.00 0.23
N ILE A 447 -34.07 -9.15 0.99
CA ILE A 447 -34.09 -9.78 2.32
C ILE A 447 -33.56 -11.21 2.25
N GLU A 448 -34.09 -12.04 1.34
CA GLU A 448 -33.64 -13.44 1.17
C GLU A 448 -32.13 -13.52 0.88
N LEU A 449 -31.63 -12.67 -0.02
CA LEU A 449 -30.21 -12.63 -0.39
C LEU A 449 -29.32 -12.13 0.76
N TYR A 450 -29.77 -11.16 1.56
CA TYR A 450 -29.06 -10.72 2.77
C TYR A 450 -28.98 -11.85 3.79
N GLU A 451 -30.09 -12.52 4.09
CA GLU A 451 -30.13 -13.63 5.05
C GLU A 451 -29.20 -14.78 4.65
N GLU A 452 -29.22 -15.16 3.36
CA GLU A 452 -28.29 -16.18 2.83
C GLU A 452 -26.83 -15.74 2.97
N SER A 453 -26.53 -14.48 2.66
CA SER A 453 -25.17 -13.94 2.81
C SER A 453 -24.71 -13.92 4.27
N PHE A 454 -25.58 -13.47 5.19
CA PHE A 454 -25.27 -13.35 6.61
C PHE A 454 -25.02 -14.70 7.28
N ALA A 455 -25.71 -15.76 6.85
CA ALA A 455 -25.40 -17.12 7.29
C ALA A 455 -23.97 -17.53 6.90
N ILE A 456 -23.54 -17.22 5.68
CA ILE A 456 -22.17 -17.53 5.23
C ILE A 456 -21.14 -16.65 5.97
N TRP A 457 -21.44 -15.38 6.19
CA TRP A 457 -20.57 -14.48 6.98
C TRP A 457 -20.42 -14.93 8.43
N ALA A 458 -21.46 -15.50 9.03
CA ALA A 458 -21.38 -16.08 10.37
C ALA A 458 -20.38 -17.24 10.41
N ASP A 459 -20.44 -18.17 9.45
CA ASP A 459 -19.47 -19.26 9.33
C ASP A 459 -18.04 -18.75 9.11
N ILE A 460 -17.87 -17.70 8.30
CA ILE A 460 -16.57 -17.06 8.06
C ILE A 460 -16.03 -16.44 9.35
N PHE A 461 -16.87 -15.77 10.13
CA PHE A 461 -16.46 -15.15 11.40
C PHE A 461 -16.16 -16.18 12.50
N ASP A 462 -16.79 -17.35 12.48
CA ASP A 462 -16.43 -18.45 13.36
C ASP A 462 -15.01 -18.97 13.08
N ASP A 463 -14.62 -19.07 11.82
CA ASP A 463 -13.27 -19.48 11.39
C ASP A 463 -12.24 -18.35 11.52
N TYR A 464 -12.68 -17.11 11.29
CA TYR A 464 -11.87 -15.91 11.22
C TYR A 464 -12.37 -14.80 12.17
N PRO A 465 -12.43 -15.05 13.50
CA PRO A 465 -12.98 -14.09 14.46
C PRO A 465 -12.26 -12.74 14.49
N ILE A 466 -11.00 -12.65 14.04
CA ILE A 466 -10.31 -11.36 13.94
C ILE A 466 -10.96 -10.39 12.94
N LEU A 467 -11.75 -10.89 11.97
CA LEU A 467 -12.42 -10.07 10.97
C LEU A 467 -13.68 -9.37 11.51
N ILE A 468 -14.20 -9.82 12.66
CA ILE A 468 -15.33 -9.18 13.35
C ILE A 468 -14.91 -7.79 13.89
N ILE A 469 -13.64 -7.63 14.23
CA ILE A 469 -13.16 -6.57 15.14
C ILE A 469 -12.57 -5.35 14.41
N ASP A 470 -12.33 -5.43 13.10
CA ASP A 470 -11.52 -4.45 12.36
C ASP A 470 -12.27 -3.94 11.10
N ASP A 471 -11.68 -2.99 10.38
CA ASP A 471 -12.34 -2.06 9.42
C ASP A 471 -13.18 -2.71 8.29
N THR A 472 -12.99 -3.98 7.91
CA THR A 472 -13.83 -4.69 6.92
C THR A 472 -15.28 -4.84 7.37
N ALA A 473 -15.52 -4.70 8.68
CA ALA A 473 -16.85 -4.69 9.26
C ALA A 473 -17.72 -3.53 8.75
N GLU A 474 -17.15 -2.46 8.19
CA GLU A 474 -17.92 -1.29 7.77
C GLU A 474 -18.89 -1.59 6.60
N ASP A 475 -18.43 -2.30 5.56
CA ASP A 475 -19.30 -2.64 4.42
C ASP A 475 -20.43 -3.60 4.83
N LEU A 476 -20.11 -4.58 5.69
CA LEU A 476 -21.10 -5.52 6.20
C LEU A 476 -22.08 -4.84 7.16
N ARG A 477 -21.61 -3.92 8.01
CA ARG A 477 -22.45 -3.09 8.88
C ARG A 477 -23.41 -2.24 8.07
N ASP A 478 -22.96 -1.63 6.99
CA ASP A 478 -23.83 -0.85 6.10
C ASP A 478 -24.87 -1.75 5.41
N SER A 479 -24.49 -2.97 5.03
CA SER A 479 -25.41 -3.99 4.51
C SER A 479 -26.46 -4.39 5.55
N ILE A 480 -26.06 -4.62 6.81
CA ILE A 480 -26.98 -4.92 7.93
C ILE A 480 -27.91 -3.74 8.20
N ARG A 481 -27.43 -2.49 8.14
CA ARG A 481 -28.29 -1.30 8.27
C ARG A 481 -29.34 -1.23 7.17
N ARG A 482 -28.97 -1.52 5.92
CA ARG A 482 -29.93 -1.55 4.79
C ARG A 482 -30.93 -2.70 4.94
N TYR A 483 -30.46 -3.86 5.39
CA TYR A 483 -31.33 -4.98 5.74
C TYR A 483 -32.33 -4.60 6.84
N ALA A 484 -31.88 -3.95 7.93
CA ALA A 484 -32.74 -3.47 9.01
C ALA A 484 -33.83 -2.51 8.51
N ILE A 485 -33.48 -1.62 7.58
CA ILE A 485 -34.44 -0.74 6.90
C ILE A 485 -35.42 -1.56 6.04
N ALA A 486 -34.95 -2.57 5.31
CA ALA A 486 -35.80 -3.39 4.44
C ALA A 486 -36.83 -4.21 5.22
N ILE A 487 -36.49 -4.69 6.42
CA ILE A 487 -37.39 -5.44 7.31
C ILE A 487 -38.21 -4.56 8.26
N ASP A 488 -38.02 -3.23 8.23
CA ASP A 488 -38.62 -2.25 9.14
C ASP A 488 -38.44 -2.62 10.63
N SER A 489 -37.23 -3.07 11.00
CA SER A 489 -36.87 -3.42 12.38
C SER A 489 -35.53 -2.83 12.78
N GLN A 490 -35.44 -2.35 14.01
CA GLN A 490 -34.19 -1.88 14.63
C GLN A 490 -33.62 -2.91 15.62
N GLU A 491 -34.35 -3.99 15.89
CA GLU A 491 -33.95 -5.06 16.80
C GLU A 491 -33.82 -6.37 16.02
N PHE A 492 -32.77 -7.13 16.31
CA PHE A 492 -32.53 -8.45 15.73
C PHE A 492 -32.84 -9.54 16.77
N ASP A 493 -33.51 -10.60 16.32
CA ASP A 493 -33.83 -11.76 17.16
C ASP A 493 -32.56 -12.48 17.66
N GLU A 494 -32.68 -13.31 18.70
CA GLU A 494 -31.54 -14.10 19.23
C GLU A 494 -30.90 -15.02 18.18
N ASP A 495 -31.69 -15.39 17.19
CA ASP A 495 -31.40 -16.32 16.10
C ASP A 495 -30.60 -15.67 14.96
N PHE A 496 -30.44 -14.34 14.97
CA PHE A 496 -29.81 -13.61 13.88
C PHE A 496 -28.34 -14.03 13.71
N PRO A 497 -27.91 -14.51 12.52
CA PRO A 497 -26.58 -15.11 12.34
C PRO A 497 -25.42 -14.20 12.75
N LEU A 498 -25.57 -12.89 12.56
CA LEU A 498 -24.55 -11.89 12.86
C LEU A 498 -24.81 -11.12 14.15
N LYS A 499 -25.60 -11.68 15.09
CA LYS A 499 -25.96 -10.99 16.34
C LYS A 499 -24.76 -10.52 17.14
N THR A 500 -23.78 -11.41 17.36
CA THR A 500 -22.54 -11.07 18.09
C THR A 500 -21.75 -9.97 17.40
N PHE A 501 -21.77 -9.93 16.06
CA PHE A 501 -21.13 -8.87 15.28
C PHE A 501 -21.84 -7.53 15.46
N VAL A 502 -23.18 -7.50 15.42
CA VAL A 502 -23.96 -6.28 15.67
C VAL A 502 -23.76 -5.75 17.08
N GLU A 503 -23.85 -6.63 18.10
CA GLU A 503 -23.67 -6.26 19.50
C GLU A 503 -22.27 -5.67 19.76
N MET A 504 -21.23 -6.23 19.14
CA MET A 504 -19.86 -5.73 19.26
C MET A 504 -19.67 -4.36 18.59
N MET A 505 -20.47 -4.04 17.57
CA MET A 505 -20.39 -2.78 16.83
C MET A 505 -21.28 -1.66 17.41
N ASP A 506 -22.32 -1.99 18.18
CA ASP A 506 -23.22 -1.04 18.84
C ASP A 506 -22.67 -0.48 20.18
N GLU A 507 -21.74 -1.17 20.85
CA GLU A 507 -21.08 -0.67 22.08
C GLU A 507 -20.01 0.39 21.80
N ASP A 508 -20.38 1.67 21.62
CA ASP A 508 -19.55 2.90 21.72
C ASP A 508 -18.07 2.85 21.22
N GLY A 509 -17.73 1.95 20.29
CA GLY A 509 -16.40 1.80 19.68
C GLY A 509 -15.27 1.40 20.63
N TYR A 510 -15.53 1.04 21.90
CA TYR A 510 -14.49 0.64 22.86
C TYR A 510 -14.36 -0.88 22.95
N MET A 511 -13.71 -1.45 21.94
CA MET A 511 -13.19 -2.82 22.01
C MET A 511 -12.18 -2.95 23.16
N ASP A 512 -12.40 -3.88 24.09
CA ASP A 512 -11.43 -4.23 25.13
C ASP A 512 -10.11 -4.69 24.46
N PRO A 513 -8.99 -3.97 24.63
CA PRO A 513 -7.70 -4.36 24.05
C PRO A 513 -7.28 -5.78 24.42
N ASP A 514 -7.68 -6.28 25.61
CA ASP A 514 -7.37 -7.63 26.07
C ASP A 514 -8.21 -8.69 25.34
N LEU A 515 -9.45 -8.36 24.94
CA LEU A 515 -10.29 -9.23 24.10
C LEU A 515 -9.69 -9.33 22.69
N TYR A 516 -9.26 -8.21 22.11
CA TYR A 516 -8.60 -8.20 20.80
C TYR A 516 -7.31 -9.03 20.79
N GLU A 517 -6.51 -8.97 21.86
CA GLU A 517 -5.29 -9.78 21.97
C GLU A 517 -5.61 -11.28 22.06
N LYS A 518 -6.62 -11.67 22.85
CA LYS A 518 -7.08 -13.08 22.93
C LYS A 518 -7.63 -13.62 21.61
N VAL A 519 -8.43 -12.82 20.88
CA VAL A 519 -8.96 -13.22 19.57
C VAL A 519 -7.81 -13.41 18.59
N ARG A 520 -6.80 -12.53 18.59
CA ARG A 520 -5.62 -12.67 17.75
C ARG A 520 -4.79 -13.92 18.06
N GLU A 521 -4.63 -14.27 19.34
CA GLU A 521 -3.89 -15.48 19.74
C GLU A 521 -4.63 -16.76 19.31
N THR A 522 -5.94 -16.81 19.53
CA THR A 522 -6.78 -17.95 19.12
C THR A 522 -6.90 -18.05 17.59
N GLN A 523 -6.93 -16.92 16.88
CA GLN A 523 -6.94 -16.85 15.42
C GLN A 523 -5.73 -17.54 14.80
N ALA A 524 -4.53 -17.36 15.36
CA ALA A 524 -3.32 -17.95 14.79
C ALA A 524 -3.41 -19.48 14.72
N ALA A 525 -3.97 -20.12 15.76
CA ALA A 525 -4.18 -21.56 15.80
C ALA A 525 -5.24 -22.02 14.79
N LYS A 526 -6.39 -21.33 14.74
CA LYS A 526 -7.46 -21.61 13.77
C LYS A 526 -6.99 -21.45 12.33
N LEU A 527 -6.19 -20.41 12.05
CA LEU A 527 -5.64 -20.17 10.72
C LEU A 527 -4.69 -21.28 10.28
N GLU A 528 -3.84 -21.78 11.18
CA GLU A 528 -2.92 -22.88 10.87
C GLU A 528 -3.69 -24.18 10.60
N GLU A 529 -4.73 -24.48 11.39
CA GLU A 529 -5.62 -25.62 11.16
C GLU A 529 -6.32 -25.50 9.79
N ARG A 530 -6.87 -24.33 9.47
CA ARG A 530 -7.54 -24.09 8.20
C ARG A 530 -6.59 -24.15 7.00
N GLN A 531 -5.36 -23.64 7.12
CA GLN A 531 -4.35 -23.78 6.08
C GLN A 531 -4.03 -25.26 5.83
N LYS A 532 -3.91 -26.08 6.88
CA LYS A 532 -3.71 -27.53 6.73
C LYS A 532 -4.90 -28.22 6.05
N GLU A 533 -6.12 -27.81 6.37
CA GLU A 533 -7.32 -28.30 5.70
C GLU A 533 -7.32 -27.94 4.21
N LYS A 534 -7.04 -26.69 3.87
CA LYS A 534 -6.93 -26.23 2.48
C LYS A 534 -5.84 -26.99 1.72
N GLU A 535 -4.65 -27.12 2.28
CA GLU A 535 -3.58 -27.91 1.66
C GLU A 535 -3.98 -29.38 1.46
N ALA A 536 -4.76 -29.95 2.38
CA ALA A 536 -5.27 -31.32 2.26
C ALA A 536 -6.36 -31.43 1.18
N GLU A 537 -7.22 -30.41 1.07
CA GLU A 537 -8.24 -30.32 0.03
C GLU A 537 -7.63 -30.11 -1.36
N GLU A 538 -6.67 -29.20 -1.52
CA GLU A 538 -5.90 -29.02 -2.75
C GLU A 538 -5.19 -30.30 -3.17
N LYS A 539 -4.56 -31.02 -2.23
CA LYS A 539 -3.98 -32.34 -2.51
C LYS A 539 -5.04 -33.33 -2.99
N ARG A 540 -6.21 -33.36 -2.35
CA ARG A 540 -7.32 -34.24 -2.76
C ARG A 540 -7.83 -33.89 -4.17
N LEU A 541 -8.02 -32.61 -4.47
CA LEU A 541 -8.44 -32.12 -5.78
C LEU A 541 -7.38 -32.41 -6.85
N ALA A 542 -6.10 -32.22 -6.55
CA ALA A 542 -5.00 -32.56 -7.44
C ALA A 542 -4.93 -34.08 -7.72
N GLU A 543 -5.15 -34.92 -6.70
CA GLU A 543 -5.25 -36.37 -6.87
C GLU A 543 -6.45 -36.79 -7.71
N GLU A 544 -7.59 -36.10 -7.56
CA GLU A 544 -8.80 -36.34 -8.35
C GLU A 544 -8.64 -35.89 -9.80
N ALA A 545 -8.07 -34.72 -10.04
CA ALA A 545 -7.72 -34.22 -11.37
C ALA A 545 -6.71 -35.15 -12.06
N ALA A 546 -5.68 -35.61 -11.35
CA ALA A 546 -4.72 -36.58 -11.88
C ALA A 546 -5.37 -37.93 -12.23
N LYS A 547 -6.36 -38.39 -11.44
CA LYS A 547 -7.14 -39.59 -11.76
C LYS A 547 -8.02 -39.39 -12.99
N LEU A 548 -8.65 -38.23 -13.14
CA LEU A 548 -9.45 -37.89 -14.32
C LEU A 548 -8.58 -37.80 -15.58
N GLU A 549 -7.42 -37.13 -15.51
CA GLU A 549 -6.46 -37.03 -16.62
C GLU A 549 -5.90 -38.42 -16.99
N ALA A 550 -5.62 -39.27 -16.00
CA ALA A 550 -5.22 -40.66 -16.24
C ALA A 550 -6.35 -41.49 -16.88
N ALA A 551 -7.60 -41.27 -16.48
CA ALA A 551 -8.75 -41.94 -17.07
C ALA A 551 -9.03 -41.46 -18.52
N GLU A 552 -8.83 -40.17 -18.82
CA GLU A 552 -8.90 -39.64 -20.17
C GLU A 552 -7.77 -40.19 -21.05
N LYS A 553 -6.53 -40.23 -20.55
CA LYS A 553 -5.40 -40.84 -21.27
C LYS A 553 -5.63 -42.33 -21.52
N ALA A 554 -6.20 -43.06 -20.56
CA ALA A 554 -6.55 -44.46 -20.72
C ALA A 554 -7.66 -44.65 -21.77
N LYS A 555 -8.69 -43.80 -21.79
CA LYS A 555 -9.72 -43.82 -22.84
C LYS A 555 -9.15 -43.50 -24.23
N GLN A 556 -8.26 -42.52 -24.32
CA GLN A 556 -7.59 -42.19 -25.59
C GLN A 556 -6.68 -43.32 -26.07
N GLN A 557 -6.03 -44.07 -25.15
CA GLN A 557 -5.27 -45.28 -25.47
C GLN A 557 -6.17 -46.44 -25.90
N GLU A 558 -7.30 -46.67 -25.23
CA GLU A 558 -8.27 -47.71 -25.63
C GLU A 558 -8.92 -47.39 -26.98
N GLU A 559 -9.22 -46.12 -27.28
CA GLU A 559 -9.70 -45.69 -28.59
C GLU A 559 -8.62 -45.90 -29.68
N ALA A 560 -7.36 -45.57 -29.41
CA ALA A 560 -6.24 -45.81 -30.33
C ALA A 560 -5.95 -47.31 -30.57
N GLU A 561 -6.05 -48.16 -29.54
CA GLU A 561 -5.90 -49.62 -29.67
C GLU A 561 -7.11 -50.25 -30.38
N SER A 562 -8.31 -49.67 -30.23
CA SER A 562 -9.51 -50.13 -30.95
C SER A 562 -9.44 -49.82 -32.44
N GLU A 563 -8.86 -48.69 -32.85
CA GLU A 563 -8.60 -48.34 -34.25
C GLU A 563 -7.50 -49.21 -34.89
N GLU A 564 -6.47 -49.64 -34.15
CA GLU A 564 -5.49 -50.61 -34.64
C GLU A 564 -6.08 -52.02 -34.80
N SER A 565 -7.06 -52.40 -33.97
CA SER A 565 -7.72 -53.71 -34.03
C SER A 565 -8.76 -53.85 -35.17
N ASP A 566 -9.25 -52.74 -35.72
CA ASP A 566 -10.22 -52.71 -36.83
C ASP A 566 -9.54 -52.67 -38.22
N SER A 567 -8.20 -52.59 -38.29
CA SER A 567 -7.46 -52.74 -39.56
C SER A 567 -7.14 -54.21 -39.92
N GLY A 568 -7.63 -55.17 -39.12
CA GLY A 568 -7.32 -56.59 -39.21
C GLY A 568 -8.31 -57.45 -40.02
N SER A 569 -9.02 -56.92 -41.02
CA SER A 569 -9.74 -57.77 -41.99
C SER A 569 -10.15 -57.00 -43.24
N GLU A 570 -9.29 -56.97 -44.26
CA GLU A 570 -9.68 -57.31 -45.64
C GLU A 570 -8.45 -57.35 -46.55
N SER A 571 -8.06 -58.57 -46.93
CA SER A 571 -7.21 -58.84 -48.08
C SER A 571 -8.06 -59.59 -49.10
N GLU A 572 -8.36 -58.95 -50.22
CA GLU A 572 -8.04 -59.42 -51.59
C GLU A 572 -8.95 -58.76 -52.63
N SER A 573 -8.40 -57.86 -53.46
CA SER A 573 -8.35 -58.05 -54.92
C SER A 573 -7.76 -56.81 -55.63
N SER A 574 -6.50 -56.96 -56.03
CA SER A 574 -5.94 -56.70 -57.38
C SER A 574 -6.32 -55.39 -58.12
N GLY A 575 -5.40 -54.53 -58.58
CA GLY A 575 -3.95 -54.65 -58.69
C GLY A 575 -3.29 -53.48 -59.44
N SER A 576 -1.96 -53.54 -59.48
CA SER A 576 -0.95 -52.79 -60.26
C SER A 576 -0.84 -51.27 -59.98
N GLU A 577 0.19 -50.83 -59.23
CA GLU A 577 1.54 -50.42 -59.72
C GLU A 577 1.49 -49.03 -60.40
N GLN A 578 2.26 -48.00 -60.06
CA GLN A 578 3.49 -47.87 -59.28
C GLN A 578 3.80 -46.37 -59.06
N MET A 579 4.52 -46.07 -57.97
CA MET A 579 5.39 -44.91 -57.63
C MET A 579 5.73 -43.93 -58.77
N ASN A 580 5.90 -42.63 -58.55
CA ASN A 580 6.75 -41.98 -57.54
C ASN A 580 6.40 -40.47 -57.45
N GLN A 581 6.47 -39.88 -56.26
CA GLN A 581 7.40 -38.79 -55.87
C GLN A 581 7.61 -37.69 -56.93
N ASP A 582 7.28 -36.45 -56.58
CA ASP A 582 8.33 -35.53 -56.16
C ASP A 582 7.78 -34.28 -55.45
N GLU A 583 8.59 -33.86 -54.48
CA GLU A 583 8.56 -32.62 -53.72
C GLU A 583 8.78 -31.37 -54.60
N ALA A 584 8.78 -30.23 -53.91
CA ALA A 584 9.31 -28.92 -54.29
C ALA A 584 8.24 -27.97 -54.86
N SER A 585 8.18 -26.71 -54.48
CA SER A 585 8.97 -25.88 -53.55
C SER A 585 8.37 -24.48 -53.65
N GLU A 586 8.57 -23.69 -52.59
CA GLU A 586 8.89 -22.25 -52.61
C GLU A 586 8.01 -21.32 -53.48
N GLU A 587 7.12 -20.52 -52.87
CA GLU A 587 7.38 -19.16 -52.35
C GLU A 587 7.02 -18.06 -53.39
N PRO A 588 6.93 -16.76 -53.03
CA PRO A 588 5.67 -16.03 -52.91
C PRO A 588 5.59 -14.81 -53.87
N GLU A 589 4.85 -13.75 -53.48
CA GLU A 589 4.65 -12.44 -54.12
C GLU A 589 3.40 -12.33 -55.04
N SER A 590 2.61 -11.25 -55.09
CA SER A 590 2.55 -9.93 -54.43
C SER A 590 1.31 -9.17 -54.96
N GLU A 591 1.06 -7.98 -54.38
CA GLU A 591 0.34 -6.80 -54.93
C GLU A 591 -1.19 -6.66 -54.80
N ALA A 592 -1.56 -5.80 -53.83
CA ALA A 592 -2.24 -4.48 -53.96
C ALA A 592 -3.49 -4.28 -54.85
N ALA A 593 -4.54 -3.66 -54.28
CA ALA A 593 -5.11 -2.37 -54.71
C ALA A 593 -6.38 -1.94 -53.92
N GLU A 594 -6.27 -0.75 -53.29
CA GLU A 594 -7.17 0.41 -53.15
C GLU A 594 -8.67 0.45 -53.57
N SER A 595 -9.33 1.49 -53.00
CA SER A 595 -10.59 2.21 -53.33
C SER A 595 -11.87 1.73 -52.61
N ASP A 596 -12.80 2.57 -52.14
CA ASP A 596 -13.00 4.02 -52.17
C ASP A 596 -14.12 4.40 -51.16
N GLU A 597 -14.07 5.60 -50.58
CA GLU A 597 -15.23 6.30 -49.98
C GLU A 597 -16.18 6.86 -51.07
N PRO A 598 -17.37 7.41 -50.72
CA PRO A 598 -17.41 8.88 -50.61
C PRO A 598 -18.39 9.48 -49.56
N GLU A 599 -18.08 10.73 -49.20
CA GLU A 599 -18.83 11.71 -48.40
C GLU A 599 -20.13 12.27 -49.04
N SER A 600 -21.01 12.84 -48.19
CA SER A 600 -21.57 14.24 -48.25
C SER A 600 -22.61 14.42 -47.12
N SER A 601 -22.44 15.32 -46.13
CA SER A 601 -22.85 16.75 -46.06
C SER A 601 -24.34 17.00 -46.38
N VAL A 602 -25.16 17.76 -45.63
CA VAL A 602 -25.10 19.18 -45.20
C VAL A 602 -26.22 19.43 -44.16
N GLU A 603 -26.05 20.40 -43.24
CA GLU A 603 -26.90 21.61 -43.04
C GLU A 603 -27.11 22.08 -41.58
N GLU A 604 -26.67 23.31 -41.32
CA GLU A 604 -26.96 24.15 -40.15
C GLU A 604 -28.39 24.69 -40.18
N THR A 605 -29.00 24.90 -39.00
CA THR A 605 -29.83 26.09 -38.74
C THR A 605 -29.77 26.48 -37.27
N ASP A 606 -29.51 27.77 -37.08
CA ASP A 606 -29.50 28.59 -35.86
C ASP A 606 -30.94 29.00 -35.50
N GLU A 607 -31.33 29.04 -34.23
CA GLU A 607 -32.28 30.05 -33.72
C GLU A 607 -32.33 30.12 -32.17
N THR A 608 -32.29 31.38 -31.72
CA THR A 608 -32.33 31.94 -30.36
C THR A 608 -33.66 31.78 -29.62
N GLY A 609 -33.63 31.76 -28.28
CA GLY A 609 -34.80 31.99 -27.42
C GLY A 609 -34.47 32.25 -25.95
N GLU A 610 -34.76 33.47 -25.47
CA GLU A 610 -34.59 34.00 -24.12
C GLU A 610 -35.68 33.57 -23.10
N SER A 611 -35.25 33.49 -21.82
CA SER A 611 -35.89 34.03 -20.59
C SER A 611 -36.81 33.19 -19.66
N SER A 612 -36.62 33.53 -18.37
CA SER A 612 -37.42 33.35 -17.14
C SER A 612 -37.35 31.98 -16.44
N ASP A 613 -36.71 31.84 -15.27
CA ASP A 613 -36.96 32.42 -13.92
C ASP A 613 -38.10 31.70 -13.18
N SER A 614 -37.75 30.83 -12.23
CA SER A 614 -38.44 30.70 -10.94
C SER A 614 -37.64 29.85 -9.96
N SER A 615 -37.21 30.51 -8.88
CA SER A 615 -37.13 30.06 -7.49
C SER A 615 -37.46 28.59 -7.17
N ASP A 616 -36.58 27.92 -6.45
CA ASP A 616 -36.93 27.38 -5.13
C ASP A 616 -35.68 27.29 -4.24
N ALA A 617 -35.84 27.80 -3.02
CA ALA A 617 -34.87 27.81 -1.96
C ALA A 617 -35.41 26.93 -0.84
N GLU A 618 -34.64 25.94 -0.38
CA GLU A 618 -34.78 25.41 0.98
C GLU A 618 -33.49 24.69 1.42
N THR A 619 -32.75 25.40 2.28
CA THR A 619 -32.03 24.94 3.48
C THR A 619 -31.30 23.58 3.49
N ALA A 620 -29.97 23.66 3.45
CA ALA A 620 -29.04 22.66 4.00
C ALA A 620 -28.60 23.07 5.43
N PRO A 621 -28.34 22.12 6.36
CA PRO A 621 -27.80 22.44 7.68
C PRO A 621 -26.27 22.62 7.63
N GLU A 622 -25.80 23.60 8.40
CA GLU A 622 -24.39 23.85 8.68
C GLU A 622 -23.79 22.70 9.52
N GLU A 623 -22.70 22.09 9.05
CA GLU A 623 -21.73 21.44 9.92
C GLU A 623 -20.36 22.08 9.78
N SER A 624 -19.92 22.69 10.88
CA SER A 624 -18.63 23.31 11.09
C SER A 624 -17.53 22.26 11.22
N SER A 625 -16.51 22.29 10.34
CA SER A 625 -15.22 21.65 10.62
C SER A 625 -14.17 22.72 10.92
N THR A 626 -13.92 22.91 12.21
CA THR A 626 -12.73 23.59 12.71
C THR A 626 -11.52 22.69 12.51
N ALA A 627 -10.63 23.07 11.59
CA ALA A 627 -9.30 22.48 11.47
C ALA A 627 -8.42 22.97 12.61
N ASP A 628 -7.95 22.02 13.43
CA ASP A 628 -7.02 22.27 14.53
C ASP A 628 -5.59 22.36 13.97
N GLU A 629 -5.07 23.59 13.90
CA GLU A 629 -3.65 23.89 13.75
C GLU A 629 -2.99 23.82 15.14
N SER A 630 -2.10 22.85 15.38
CA SER A 630 -1.00 23.07 16.34
C SER A 630 0.15 22.06 16.20
N ASP A 631 1.33 22.59 16.54
CA ASP A 631 2.59 21.95 16.90
C ASP A 631 3.59 21.52 15.82
N ALA A 632 4.28 22.53 15.30
CA ALA A 632 5.69 22.44 14.93
C ALA A 632 6.48 23.66 15.46
N ALA A 633 6.89 23.63 16.73
CA ALA A 633 8.06 24.37 17.24
C ALA A 633 8.34 23.97 18.70
N ASP A 634 9.41 23.20 18.96
CA ASP A 634 10.57 23.73 19.69
C ASP A 634 11.73 22.70 19.69
N GLU A 635 12.87 23.13 20.21
CA GLU A 635 14.11 22.39 20.47
C GLU A 635 15.21 22.50 19.39
N SER A 636 15.72 23.73 19.28
CA SER A 636 17.16 23.94 19.34
C SER A 636 17.63 24.06 20.79
N SER A 637 18.37 23.09 21.33
CA SER A 637 19.44 23.27 22.33
C SER A 637 20.12 21.92 22.66
N ASN A 638 21.44 21.88 22.42
CA ASN A 638 22.44 20.81 22.67
C ASN A 638 22.60 19.67 21.66
#